data_AF-A0A7V4M653-F1
#
_entry.id   AF-A0A7V4M653-F1
#
_cell.length_a   1.000
_cell.length_b   1.000
_cell.length_c   1.000
_cell.angle_alpha   90.00
_cell.angle_beta   90.00
_cell.angle_gamma   90.00
#
_symmetry.space_group_name_H-M   'P 1'
#
loop_
_entity.id
_entity.type
_entity.pdbx_description
1 polymer ?
#
loop_
_entity_poly.entity_id
_entity_poly.type
_entity_poly.pdbx_seq_one_letter_code
_entity_poly.pdbx_strand_id
1 'polypeptide(L)'
;MKRAVAVLALGLGLTVAGRPHAVAVELDELTAPAAAAAPAANPTSLWNWFGIPQGVNKARDARLNRRGNNPQRERVDPLKRIADPENLKSDNPAIKTAAEAKMEADLAPQKIKAIKFLATVCCCCSAYKAEVKNALLAALSDCTEEVRYQAAVALCECSGDPCTICNRCSCCDPDIMGKLAELADGKAPNGCYLESSPRVRAAARNALKGCEAVFRPTGQGPTQAPPPGPTETPERRATSSAPPRSDDIRANLVSFEEARKATPTYVASEADGPNTGFAEVGDDPATFPNGTIRSLGGDFGLASYQPPAKTDQPLEAETFRPEFIPEVPAIIPSVEELKARYANVSVMRSQEVSTQGGIADLGNALQESRSVQSVDVQRRSPVAMDPHIRGYKFGQIYAQADGVFWTPARLDLDTMLNKIDPAMIESVTVVSGPYGLRYGPGLAFIDVQRAPTPRYDTFQSDFDTRFTTRTNGGQVNAREIVTAGGPDYGLRASYGIRNGDDYLAGNGLRIPSSYLSQDIWTEFSYDLNPNQRLDVSFMRLDQGYTEYPCQFFNIDDLATYGFHTRVVDTDPSAPWAKLTVEAWYNSTRFDGNTTNKRLGHFPELQRVDFALFREATGLSPIGPFAKTVDGTTDGNLFSSGARAGVTFGDPEASHLNVGTDIRHLGQRINEHFTVDPANDVVEPLFPDGPSFHTNMPRSWSTDPGVYAEWSHPVTEAWKAIVGARVDFVWTKARFGDVNPDGILASEIDTPRDLEQYDTLYAFYYTNEWQLNEHWTLTGGFGHGQRPPTLVERYADGLFLSLAQSGYTRMVGDPFLKPERDWQIDVGATVRHDDWRAGVRYFHAWVLDYVTFVDDTVTGFADARLLRFFNTPRATLAGVELDWEYDLTARLTPFARMWYVEGWDRSIGEPLPSIPPMDSLFGIRLHDADRGSRWGVEFAARVVNTQHLLGTIRTGGLLDLTTIEERTPGFTVYNVRGYWNVRKNLNLIAGIDNLFDKAYQEHLDLRLLGPGALGGQPGFQDVTGQGPTRVWSPGFTPYAGINWVF
;
A
#
# COMPACT_ATOMS: atom_id res chain seq x y z
N MET A 1 -6.41 49.18 -15.29
CA MET A 1 -7.60 48.54 -14.66
C MET A 1 -8.96 48.75 -15.37
N LYS A 2 -9.05 49.16 -16.65
CA LYS A 2 -10.31 49.11 -17.44
C LYS A 2 -10.15 48.48 -18.84
N ARG A 3 -9.17 47.57 -18.98
CA ARG A 3 -8.98 46.71 -20.18
C ARG A 3 -8.51 45.29 -19.87
N ALA A 4 -8.60 44.84 -18.61
CA ALA A 4 -8.21 43.49 -18.17
C ALA A 4 -9.39 42.63 -17.68
N VAL A 5 -10.63 43.03 -18.00
CA VAL A 5 -11.87 42.30 -17.60
C VAL A 5 -12.61 41.75 -18.83
N ALA A 6 -11.92 41.60 -19.98
CA ALA A 6 -12.54 41.15 -21.23
C ALA A 6 -11.96 39.84 -21.79
N VAL A 7 -11.19 39.08 -21.01
CA VAL A 7 -10.60 37.80 -21.45
C VAL A 7 -11.12 36.59 -20.66
N LEU A 8 -11.98 36.80 -19.64
CA LEU A 8 -12.49 35.72 -18.77
C LEU A 8 -13.92 35.24 -19.13
N ALA A 9 -14.40 35.46 -20.35
CA ALA A 9 -15.79 35.16 -20.73
C ALA A 9 -16.02 34.56 -22.13
N LEU A 10 -15.02 33.90 -22.74
CA LEU A 10 -15.19 33.21 -24.04
C LEU A 10 -14.43 31.89 -24.04
N GLY A 11 -15.12 30.81 -23.65
CA GLY A 11 -14.57 29.46 -23.66
C GLY A 11 -15.54 28.32 -23.31
N LEU A 12 -16.82 28.61 -23.08
CA LEU A 12 -17.87 27.60 -22.88
C LEU A 12 -18.97 27.83 -23.91
N GLY A 13 -18.92 27.04 -24.97
CA GLY A 13 -19.88 27.15 -26.08
C GLY A 13 -19.69 26.06 -27.11
N LEU A 14 -19.99 24.80 -26.75
CA LEU A 14 -20.38 23.80 -27.74
C LEU A 14 -21.69 23.14 -27.29
N THR A 15 -22.77 23.61 -27.88
CA THR A 15 -24.03 22.88 -28.02
C THR A 15 -23.89 21.88 -29.16
N VAL A 16 -23.99 20.58 -28.86
CA VAL A 16 -24.20 19.56 -29.89
C VAL A 16 -25.62 19.05 -29.74
N ALA A 17 -26.53 19.63 -30.52
CA ALA A 17 -27.83 19.05 -30.82
C ALA A 17 -27.68 18.22 -32.10
N GLY A 18 -27.87 16.91 -31.99
CA GLY A 18 -27.93 16.00 -33.14
C GLY A 18 -28.63 14.70 -32.74
N ARG A 19 -29.90 14.56 -33.13
CA ARG A 19 -30.66 13.31 -33.01
C ARG A 19 -30.14 12.26 -34.00
N PRO A 20 -30.31 10.96 -33.68
CA PRO A 20 -29.69 9.86 -34.41
C PRO A 20 -30.50 9.49 -35.66
N HIS A 21 -29.79 9.23 -36.77
CA HIS A 21 -30.35 8.45 -37.88
C HIS A 21 -29.92 6.99 -37.73
N ALA A 22 -30.92 6.16 -37.49
CA ALA A 22 -30.83 4.71 -37.59
C ALA A 22 -30.46 4.30 -39.02
N VAL A 23 -29.47 3.43 -39.15
CA VAL A 23 -29.26 2.61 -40.34
C VAL A 23 -29.32 1.16 -39.89
N ALA A 24 -30.45 0.52 -40.22
CA ALA A 24 -30.57 -0.92 -40.18
C ALA A 24 -29.77 -1.48 -41.37
N VAL A 25 -28.92 -2.47 -41.12
CA VAL A 25 -28.43 -3.38 -42.16
C VAL A 25 -28.69 -4.80 -41.69
N GLU A 26 -29.38 -5.52 -42.56
CA GLU A 26 -29.85 -6.89 -42.44
C GLU A 26 -28.72 -7.87 -42.11
N LEU A 27 -29.05 -8.83 -41.25
CA LEU A 27 -28.41 -10.14 -41.25
C LEU A 27 -28.81 -10.87 -42.53
N ASP A 28 -27.84 -11.36 -43.29
CA ASP A 28 -27.99 -12.68 -43.90
C ASP A 28 -26.65 -13.40 -44.12
N GLU A 29 -26.71 -14.68 -43.75
CA GLU A 29 -25.93 -15.85 -44.13
C GLU A 29 -24.40 -15.77 -44.31
N LEU A 30 -23.69 -16.59 -43.51
CA LEU A 30 -22.59 -17.42 -44.01
C LEU A 30 -22.35 -18.61 -43.05
N THR A 31 -22.86 -19.78 -43.45
CA THR A 31 -22.48 -21.09 -42.91
C THR A 31 -21.52 -21.77 -43.90
N ALA A 32 -20.27 -22.04 -43.50
CA ALA A 32 -19.43 -23.09 -44.07
C ALA A 32 -18.24 -23.43 -43.13
N PRO A 33 -17.69 -24.66 -43.17
CA PRO A 33 -17.06 -25.32 -42.03
C PRO A 33 -15.55 -25.05 -41.85
N ALA A 34 -15.10 -25.22 -40.61
CA ALA A 34 -13.72 -25.05 -40.16
C ALA A 34 -12.73 -26.04 -40.82
N ALA A 35 -11.62 -25.51 -41.36
CA ALA A 35 -10.44 -26.28 -41.73
C ALA A 35 -9.41 -26.24 -40.58
N ALA A 36 -8.77 -27.39 -40.33
CA ALA A 36 -7.84 -27.63 -39.23
C ALA A 36 -6.62 -26.70 -39.25
N ALA A 37 -6.28 -26.13 -38.08
CA ALA A 37 -5.12 -25.28 -37.87
C ALA A 37 -3.80 -26.08 -37.83
N ALA A 38 -2.79 -25.61 -38.55
CA ALA A 38 -1.40 -26.07 -38.43
C ALA A 38 -0.76 -25.58 -37.11
N PRO A 39 0.24 -26.28 -36.56
CA PRO A 39 0.85 -25.90 -35.29
C PRO A 39 1.58 -24.54 -35.39
N ALA A 40 1.37 -23.71 -34.38
CA ALA A 40 1.93 -22.35 -34.28
C ALA A 40 3.46 -22.35 -34.24
N ALA A 41 4.08 -21.46 -35.02
CA ALA A 41 5.49 -21.13 -34.92
C ALA A 41 5.77 -20.38 -33.60
N ASN A 42 6.93 -20.66 -32.98
CA ASN A 42 7.38 -19.97 -31.76
C ASN A 42 7.41 -18.45 -31.98
N PRO A 43 6.91 -17.63 -31.03
CA PRO A 43 6.94 -16.18 -31.16
C PRO A 43 8.38 -15.68 -31.13
N THR A 44 8.81 -15.05 -32.21
CA THR A 44 10.04 -14.25 -32.27
C THR A 44 9.94 -13.12 -31.26
N SER A 45 10.85 -13.10 -30.26
CA SER A 45 10.99 -11.94 -29.38
C SER A 45 11.46 -10.71 -30.17
N LEU A 46 11.00 -9.52 -29.75
CA LEU A 46 11.37 -8.22 -30.34
C LEU A 46 12.90 -8.04 -30.47
N TRP A 47 13.66 -8.65 -29.55
CA TRP A 47 15.13 -8.65 -29.52
C TRP A 47 15.78 -9.45 -30.64
N ASN A 48 15.14 -10.55 -31.08
CA ASN A 48 15.60 -11.33 -32.24
C ASN A 48 15.32 -10.60 -33.55
N TRP A 49 14.26 -9.77 -33.59
CA TRP A 49 13.92 -8.96 -34.75
C TRP A 49 14.91 -7.80 -34.98
N PHE A 50 15.39 -7.16 -33.90
CA PHE A 50 16.41 -6.10 -34.00
C PHE A 50 17.86 -6.61 -34.17
N GLY A 51 18.12 -7.92 -34.13
CA GLY A 51 19.46 -8.50 -34.38
C GLY A 51 20.54 -8.16 -33.33
N ILE A 52 20.18 -7.54 -32.20
CA ILE A 52 21.11 -7.02 -31.19
C ILE A 52 21.96 -8.11 -30.50
N PRO A 53 21.42 -9.28 -30.10
CA PRO A 53 22.22 -10.34 -29.49
C PRO A 53 23.27 -10.89 -30.48
N GLN A 54 22.95 -10.91 -31.77
CA GLN A 54 23.86 -11.41 -32.81
C GLN A 54 24.95 -10.38 -33.12
N GLY A 55 24.63 -9.09 -33.12
CA GLY A 55 25.59 -8.00 -33.36
C GLY A 55 26.66 -7.86 -32.27
N VAL A 56 26.25 -7.90 -31.00
CA VAL A 56 27.18 -7.80 -29.86
C VAL A 56 28.06 -9.04 -29.74
N ASN A 57 27.49 -10.23 -29.92
CA ASN A 57 28.25 -11.47 -29.86
C ASN A 57 29.21 -11.60 -31.06
N LYS A 58 28.79 -11.25 -32.27
CA LYS A 58 29.66 -11.28 -33.47
C LYS A 58 30.81 -10.27 -33.41
N ALA A 59 30.60 -9.09 -32.80
CA ALA A 59 31.66 -8.10 -32.58
C ALA A 59 32.65 -8.52 -31.49
N ARG A 60 32.17 -9.24 -30.46
CA ARG A 60 33.00 -9.81 -29.38
C ARG A 60 33.83 -11.00 -29.88
N ASP A 61 33.22 -11.90 -30.65
CA ASP A 61 33.85 -13.13 -31.17
C ASP A 61 34.94 -12.82 -32.21
N ALA A 62 34.75 -11.78 -33.03
CA ALA A 62 35.76 -11.31 -33.98
C ALA A 62 37.04 -10.73 -33.30
N ARG A 63 36.98 -10.39 -32.01
CA ARG A 63 38.10 -9.79 -31.26
C ARG A 63 38.83 -10.76 -30.33
N LEU A 64 38.18 -11.80 -29.80
CA LEU A 64 38.70 -12.52 -28.63
C LEU A 64 39.41 -13.87 -28.89
N ASN A 65 39.25 -14.52 -30.04
CA ASN A 65 40.08 -15.69 -30.43
C ASN A 65 40.32 -15.81 -31.94
N ARG A 66 40.58 -14.69 -32.63
CA ARG A 66 40.72 -14.63 -34.09
C ARG A 66 41.84 -15.52 -34.69
N ARG A 67 42.79 -15.99 -33.87
CA ARG A 67 43.94 -16.81 -34.30
C ARG A 67 43.96 -18.25 -33.76
N GLY A 68 42.96 -18.67 -32.95
CA GLY A 68 42.85 -20.06 -32.48
C GLY A 68 43.82 -20.49 -31.38
N ASN A 69 44.60 -19.57 -30.79
CA ASN A 69 45.66 -19.92 -29.82
C ASN A 69 45.19 -20.05 -28.36
N ASN A 70 43.91 -19.83 -28.06
CA ASN A 70 43.33 -20.00 -26.71
C ASN A 70 41.98 -20.74 -26.75
N PRO A 71 41.97 -22.06 -27.00
CA PRO A 71 40.74 -22.87 -27.09
C PRO A 71 39.91 -22.90 -25.80
N GLN A 72 40.52 -22.64 -24.64
CA GLN A 72 39.86 -22.55 -23.33
C GLN A 72 38.86 -21.37 -23.21
N ARG A 73 38.87 -20.44 -24.19
CA ARG A 73 38.01 -19.24 -24.21
C ARG A 73 36.93 -19.28 -25.28
N GLU A 74 36.75 -20.43 -25.94
CA GLU A 74 35.62 -20.65 -26.84
C GLU A 74 34.33 -20.87 -26.06
N ARG A 75 33.19 -20.48 -26.66
CA ARG A 75 31.88 -20.60 -26.02
C ARG A 75 31.55 -22.08 -25.82
N VAL A 76 31.39 -22.50 -24.57
CA VAL A 76 30.66 -23.72 -24.25
C VAL A 76 29.17 -23.37 -24.22
N ASP A 77 28.35 -24.13 -24.93
CA ASP A 77 26.90 -23.89 -24.92
C ASP A 77 26.36 -24.07 -23.48
N PRO A 78 25.37 -23.25 -23.06
CA PRO A 78 24.74 -23.42 -21.76
C PRO A 78 24.17 -24.83 -21.64
N LEU A 79 24.36 -25.45 -20.47
CA LEU A 79 23.75 -26.75 -20.19
C LEU A 79 22.23 -26.67 -20.36
N LYS A 80 21.65 -27.60 -21.11
CA LYS A 80 20.21 -27.68 -21.34
C LYS A 80 19.50 -27.98 -20.03
N ARG A 81 18.30 -27.42 -19.85
CA ARG A 81 17.45 -27.74 -18.69
C ARG A 81 17.16 -29.24 -18.68
N ILE A 82 17.12 -29.86 -17.50
CA ILE A 82 16.95 -31.33 -17.39
C ILE A 82 15.70 -31.82 -18.14
N ALA A 83 14.58 -31.08 -18.08
CA ALA A 83 13.33 -31.42 -18.77
C ALA A 83 13.28 -31.03 -20.27
N ASP A 84 14.38 -30.60 -20.88
CA ASP A 84 14.44 -30.30 -22.32
C ASP A 84 14.20 -31.58 -23.14
N PRO A 85 13.29 -31.57 -24.15
CA PRO A 85 12.99 -32.75 -24.97
C PRO A 85 14.20 -33.39 -25.65
N GLU A 86 15.29 -32.65 -25.87
CA GLU A 86 16.53 -33.22 -26.41
C GLU A 86 17.29 -34.08 -25.39
N ASN A 87 17.11 -33.86 -24.09
CA ASN A 87 17.75 -34.67 -23.05
C ASN A 87 17.14 -36.08 -22.93
N LEU A 88 15.91 -36.29 -23.41
CA LEU A 88 15.30 -37.63 -23.56
C LEU A 88 16.00 -38.49 -24.61
N LYS A 89 16.71 -37.85 -25.54
CA LYS A 89 17.50 -38.49 -26.60
C LYS A 89 18.99 -38.60 -26.23
N SER A 90 19.36 -38.22 -25.01
CA SER A 90 20.74 -38.30 -24.55
C SER A 90 21.19 -39.76 -24.45
N ASP A 91 22.37 -40.06 -24.98
CA ASP A 91 23.01 -41.38 -24.85
C ASP A 91 23.48 -41.66 -23.41
N ASN A 92 23.47 -40.65 -22.53
CA ASN A 92 23.81 -40.81 -21.13
C ASN A 92 22.58 -41.28 -20.33
N PRO A 93 22.60 -42.49 -19.76
CA PRO A 93 21.44 -43.05 -19.07
C PRO A 93 21.01 -42.23 -17.85
N ALA A 94 21.92 -41.54 -17.16
CA ALA A 94 21.58 -40.69 -16.03
C ALA A 94 20.84 -39.42 -16.47
N ILE A 95 21.27 -38.78 -17.56
CA ILE A 95 20.62 -37.57 -18.10
C ILE A 95 19.24 -37.91 -18.64
N LYS A 96 19.13 -39.02 -19.38
CA LYS A 96 17.85 -39.50 -19.90
C LYS A 96 16.86 -39.82 -18.78
N THR A 97 17.30 -40.57 -17.77
CA THR A 97 16.44 -40.95 -16.62
C THR A 97 16.04 -39.72 -15.79
N ALA A 98 16.96 -38.78 -15.59
CA ALA A 98 16.67 -37.53 -14.89
C ALA A 98 15.71 -36.62 -15.68
N ALA A 99 15.83 -36.59 -17.01
CA ALA A 99 14.92 -35.86 -17.88
C ALA A 99 13.50 -36.45 -17.84
N GLU A 100 13.37 -37.77 -17.92
CA GLU A 100 12.10 -38.49 -17.79
C GLU A 100 11.45 -38.23 -16.42
N ALA A 101 12.20 -38.41 -15.33
CA ALA A 101 11.71 -38.17 -13.98
C ALA A 101 11.31 -36.70 -13.74
N LYS A 102 12.07 -35.74 -14.29
CA LYS A 102 11.78 -34.31 -14.14
C LYS A 102 10.56 -33.90 -14.95
N MET A 103 10.40 -34.40 -16.17
CA MET A 103 9.19 -34.17 -16.98
C MET A 103 7.95 -34.75 -16.30
N GLU A 104 8.07 -35.92 -15.70
CA GLU A 104 6.97 -36.53 -14.95
C GLU A 104 6.61 -35.72 -13.69
N ALA A 105 7.61 -35.21 -12.96
CA ALA A 105 7.38 -34.33 -11.82
C ALA A 105 6.76 -32.98 -12.23
N ASP A 106 7.15 -32.42 -13.38
CA ASP A 106 6.60 -31.16 -13.90
C ASP A 106 5.16 -31.30 -14.41
N LEU A 107 4.73 -32.52 -14.75
CA LEU A 107 3.34 -32.83 -15.10
C LEU A 107 2.44 -33.04 -13.87
N ALA A 108 2.99 -33.13 -12.66
CA ALA A 108 2.22 -33.38 -11.44
C ALA A 108 1.06 -32.38 -11.21
N PRO A 109 1.22 -31.05 -11.40
CA PRO A 109 0.10 -30.11 -11.26
C PRO A 109 -1.04 -30.38 -12.25
N GLN A 110 -0.68 -30.81 -13.47
CA GLN A 110 -1.66 -31.13 -14.51
C GLN A 110 -2.35 -32.47 -14.24
N LYS A 111 -1.60 -33.47 -13.76
CA LYS A 111 -2.15 -34.76 -13.28
C LYS A 111 -3.13 -34.54 -12.12
N ILE A 112 -2.79 -33.69 -11.13
CA ILE A 112 -3.66 -33.36 -10.01
C ILE A 112 -4.95 -32.69 -10.48
N LYS A 113 -4.86 -31.74 -11.42
CA LYS A 113 -6.04 -31.09 -12.02
C LYS A 113 -6.94 -32.10 -12.74
N ALA A 114 -6.34 -33.05 -13.46
CA ALA A 114 -7.08 -34.12 -14.13
C ALA A 114 -7.75 -35.08 -13.14
N ILE A 115 -7.08 -35.48 -12.06
CA ILE A 115 -7.62 -36.35 -11.01
C ILE A 115 -8.81 -35.69 -10.31
N LYS A 116 -8.69 -34.41 -9.95
CA LYS A 116 -9.79 -33.65 -9.34
C LYS A 116 -11.01 -33.60 -10.27
N PHE A 117 -10.79 -33.42 -11.57
CA PHE A 117 -11.88 -33.46 -12.56
C PHE A 117 -12.48 -34.87 -12.71
N LEU A 118 -11.65 -35.92 -12.80
CA LEU A 118 -12.15 -37.30 -12.91
C LEU A 118 -12.94 -37.73 -11.68
N ALA A 119 -12.60 -37.20 -10.50
CA ALA A 119 -13.34 -37.39 -9.28
C ALA A 119 -14.73 -36.74 -9.32
N THR A 120 -14.88 -35.53 -9.88
CA THR A 120 -16.21 -34.90 -10.02
C THR A 120 -17.13 -35.63 -10.99
N VAL A 121 -16.58 -36.32 -11.99
CA VAL A 121 -17.38 -37.08 -12.97
C VAL A 121 -17.91 -38.40 -12.37
N CYS A 122 -17.22 -38.98 -11.38
CA CYS A 122 -17.51 -40.28 -10.75
C CYS A 122 -17.66 -41.46 -11.75
N CYS A 123 -17.60 -42.71 -11.29
CA CYS A 123 -17.72 -43.93 -12.12
C CYS A 123 -19.13 -44.18 -12.72
N CYS A 124 -19.90 -43.14 -13.04
CA CYS A 124 -21.35 -43.19 -13.26
C CYS A 124 -21.77 -43.17 -14.73
N CYS A 125 -20.95 -42.61 -15.63
CA CYS A 125 -21.22 -42.66 -17.06
C CYS A 125 -20.80 -44.02 -17.64
N SER A 126 -21.76 -44.79 -18.18
CA SER A 126 -21.50 -46.09 -18.82
C SER A 126 -20.52 -46.01 -19.99
N ALA A 127 -20.34 -44.82 -20.58
CA ALA A 127 -19.42 -44.57 -21.68
C ALA A 127 -17.94 -44.42 -21.27
N TYR A 128 -17.64 -44.10 -20.00
CA TYR A 128 -16.27 -43.80 -19.53
C TYR A 128 -15.87 -44.50 -18.23
N LYS A 129 -16.72 -45.40 -17.72
CA LYS A 129 -16.55 -46.04 -16.40
C LYS A 129 -15.24 -46.82 -16.29
N ALA A 130 -14.81 -47.49 -17.37
CA ALA A 130 -13.59 -48.27 -17.37
C ALA A 130 -12.35 -47.35 -17.44
N GLU A 131 -12.43 -46.28 -18.22
CA GLU A 131 -11.37 -45.30 -18.46
C GLU A 131 -11.08 -44.48 -17.20
N VAL A 132 -12.13 -44.01 -16.50
CA VAL A 132 -12.02 -43.27 -15.24
C VAL A 132 -11.43 -44.17 -14.15
N LYS A 133 -11.88 -45.42 -14.04
CA LYS A 133 -11.33 -46.41 -13.11
C LYS A 133 -9.83 -46.63 -13.35
N ASN A 134 -9.44 -46.85 -14.60
CA ASN A 134 -8.04 -47.07 -14.96
C ASN A 134 -7.16 -45.83 -14.69
N ALA A 135 -7.69 -44.63 -14.94
CA ALA A 135 -6.99 -43.38 -14.65
C ALA A 135 -6.77 -43.17 -13.14
N LEU A 136 -7.76 -43.48 -12.30
CA LEU A 136 -7.64 -43.38 -10.84
C LEU A 136 -6.69 -44.43 -10.27
N LEU A 137 -6.69 -45.67 -10.79
CA LEU A 137 -5.73 -46.72 -10.41
C LEU A 137 -4.29 -46.35 -10.80
N ALA A 138 -4.12 -45.74 -11.98
CA ALA A 138 -2.83 -45.22 -12.43
C ALA A 138 -2.35 -44.08 -11.52
N ALA A 139 -3.24 -43.17 -11.13
CA ALA A 139 -2.93 -42.06 -10.23
C ALA A 139 -2.54 -42.52 -8.81
N LEU A 140 -3.21 -43.55 -8.27
CA LEU A 140 -2.83 -44.18 -7.01
C LEU A 140 -1.46 -44.88 -7.06
N SER A 141 -0.96 -45.18 -8.26
CA SER A 141 0.32 -45.84 -8.49
C SER A 141 1.38 -44.88 -9.07
N ASP A 142 1.11 -43.57 -9.10
CA ASP A 142 2.01 -42.57 -9.68
C ASP A 142 3.32 -42.47 -8.90
N CYS A 143 4.43 -42.16 -9.56
CA CYS A 143 5.73 -41.99 -8.91
C CYS A 143 5.77 -40.79 -7.94
N THR A 144 4.91 -39.79 -8.14
CA THR A 144 4.85 -38.55 -7.37
C THR A 144 3.94 -38.69 -6.14
N GLU A 145 4.49 -38.44 -4.94
CA GLU A 145 3.75 -38.56 -3.68
C GLU A 145 2.47 -37.71 -3.65
N GLU A 146 2.54 -36.45 -4.11
CA GLU A 146 1.39 -35.53 -4.11
C GLU A 146 0.29 -36.00 -5.07
N VAL A 147 0.62 -36.64 -6.19
CA VAL A 147 -0.37 -37.20 -7.13
C VAL A 147 -1.09 -38.38 -6.47
N ARG A 148 -0.37 -39.29 -5.81
CA ARG A 148 -0.97 -40.41 -5.06
C ARG A 148 -1.83 -39.94 -3.89
N TYR A 149 -1.36 -38.93 -3.16
CA TYR A 149 -2.11 -38.32 -2.06
C TYR A 149 -3.43 -37.71 -2.55
N GLN A 150 -3.38 -36.87 -3.59
CA GLN A 150 -4.58 -36.23 -4.14
C GLN A 150 -5.53 -37.26 -4.76
N ALA A 151 -5.03 -38.35 -5.35
CA ALA A 151 -5.87 -39.47 -5.80
C ALA A 151 -6.60 -40.16 -4.64
N ALA A 152 -5.93 -40.40 -3.52
CA ALA A 152 -6.54 -40.99 -2.33
C ALA A 152 -7.58 -40.04 -1.68
N VAL A 153 -7.27 -38.73 -1.59
CA VAL A 153 -8.21 -37.72 -1.08
C VAL A 153 -9.45 -37.61 -1.97
N ALA A 154 -9.26 -37.53 -3.29
CA ALA A 154 -10.35 -37.45 -4.25
C ALA A 154 -11.28 -38.68 -4.18
N LEU A 155 -10.73 -39.87 -3.95
CA LEU A 155 -11.51 -41.10 -3.73
C LEU A 155 -12.26 -41.09 -2.39
N CYS A 156 -11.66 -40.51 -1.33
CA CYS A 156 -12.32 -40.33 -0.04
C CYS A 156 -13.54 -39.41 -0.17
N GLU A 157 -13.39 -38.28 -0.87
CA GLU A 157 -14.49 -37.34 -1.15
C GLU A 157 -15.61 -38.02 -1.95
N CYS A 158 -15.25 -38.76 -3.02
CA CYS A 158 -16.21 -39.53 -3.83
C CYS A 158 -16.94 -40.65 -3.07
N SER A 159 -16.39 -41.12 -1.95
CA SER A 159 -17.02 -42.16 -1.12
C SER A 159 -18.06 -41.60 -0.16
N GLY A 160 -18.00 -40.30 0.15
CA GLY A 160 -18.97 -39.60 1.02
C GLY A 160 -20.16 -39.02 0.26
N ASP A 161 -19.96 -38.59 -0.99
CA ASP A 161 -20.98 -37.95 -1.82
C ASP A 161 -21.26 -38.76 -3.12
N PRO A 162 -22.44 -39.39 -3.26
CA PRO A 162 -22.82 -40.03 -4.53
C PRO A 162 -22.91 -39.01 -5.67
N CYS A 163 -22.67 -39.47 -6.90
CA CYS A 163 -22.69 -38.62 -8.10
C CYS A 163 -23.90 -37.66 -8.17
N THR A 164 -23.63 -36.37 -8.38
CA THR A 164 -24.62 -35.29 -8.45
C THR A 164 -25.66 -35.45 -9.57
N ILE A 165 -25.39 -36.31 -10.56
CA ILE A 165 -26.29 -36.56 -11.69
C ILE A 165 -27.29 -37.69 -11.39
N CYS A 166 -26.88 -38.76 -10.68
CA CYS A 166 -27.71 -39.96 -10.52
C CYS A 166 -27.93 -40.45 -9.09
N ASN A 167 -27.22 -39.89 -8.11
CA ASN A 167 -27.33 -40.15 -6.67
C ASN A 167 -27.27 -41.64 -6.27
N ARG A 168 -26.60 -42.50 -7.08
CA ARG A 168 -26.63 -43.97 -6.92
C ARG A 168 -25.31 -44.71 -7.12
N CYS A 169 -24.22 -44.04 -7.49
CA CYS A 169 -22.97 -44.71 -7.89
C CYS A 169 -21.75 -44.06 -7.20
N SER A 170 -20.82 -44.89 -6.73
CA SER A 170 -19.53 -44.48 -6.16
C SER A 170 -18.36 -45.04 -6.98
N CYS A 171 -17.17 -44.45 -6.80
CA CYS A 171 -15.93 -44.95 -7.39
C CYS A 171 -15.34 -46.15 -6.63
N CYS A 172 -16.03 -46.67 -5.61
CA CYS A 172 -15.54 -47.75 -4.76
C CYS A 172 -15.80 -49.10 -5.42
N ASP A 173 -14.76 -49.60 -6.09
CA ASP A 173 -14.71 -50.89 -6.78
C ASP A 173 -13.66 -51.80 -6.10
N PRO A 174 -13.81 -53.14 -6.14
CA PRO A 174 -12.85 -54.06 -5.50
C PRO A 174 -11.38 -53.82 -5.86
N ASP A 175 -11.08 -53.40 -7.09
CA ASP A 175 -9.70 -53.13 -7.52
C ASP A 175 -9.15 -51.85 -6.88
N ILE A 176 -9.99 -50.82 -6.74
CA ILE A 176 -9.64 -49.56 -6.08
C ILE A 176 -9.48 -49.78 -4.58
N MET A 177 -10.40 -50.52 -3.96
CA MET A 177 -10.30 -50.87 -2.53
C MET A 177 -9.06 -51.73 -2.25
N GLY A 178 -8.73 -52.69 -3.12
CA GLY A 178 -7.51 -53.48 -3.03
C GLY A 178 -6.25 -52.61 -3.09
N LYS A 179 -6.21 -51.63 -4.00
CA LYS A 179 -5.07 -50.71 -4.12
C LYS A 179 -4.96 -49.76 -2.93
N LEU A 180 -6.09 -49.26 -2.42
CA LEU A 180 -6.12 -48.42 -1.21
C LEU A 180 -5.66 -49.20 0.03
N ALA A 181 -6.02 -50.49 0.16
CA ALA A 181 -5.55 -51.35 1.24
C ALA A 181 -4.03 -51.62 1.17
N GLU A 182 -3.51 -51.84 -0.05
CA GLU A 182 -2.06 -51.98 -0.29
C GLU A 182 -1.30 -50.71 0.10
N LEU A 183 -1.80 -49.53 -0.28
CA LEU A 183 -1.19 -48.24 0.08
C LEU A 183 -1.33 -47.93 1.57
N ALA A 184 -2.46 -48.26 2.20
CA ALA A 184 -2.72 -48.00 3.61
C ALA A 184 -1.76 -48.79 4.52
N ASP A 185 -1.73 -50.11 4.34
CA ASP A 185 -1.14 -51.05 5.32
C ASP A 185 -0.32 -52.18 4.68
N GLY A 186 -0.10 -52.17 3.36
CA GLY A 186 0.75 -53.14 2.68
C GLY A 186 2.19 -53.10 3.20
N LYS A 187 2.74 -54.27 3.53
CA LYS A 187 4.12 -54.42 4.05
C LYS A 187 4.92 -55.40 3.21
N ALA A 188 6.18 -55.05 2.97
CA ALA A 188 7.17 -55.96 2.39
C ALA A 188 7.58 -57.05 3.41
N PRO A 189 8.19 -58.16 2.96
CA PRO A 189 8.61 -59.26 3.85
C PRO A 189 9.58 -58.87 4.98
N ASN A 190 10.25 -57.73 4.82
CA ASN A 190 11.16 -57.15 5.82
C ASN A 190 10.44 -56.26 6.87
N GLY A 191 9.10 -56.18 6.84
CA GLY A 191 8.29 -55.43 7.79
C GLY A 191 8.10 -53.94 7.49
N CYS A 192 8.74 -53.41 6.44
CA CYS A 192 8.56 -52.02 6.01
C CYS A 192 7.26 -51.84 5.20
N TYR A 193 6.61 -50.68 5.32
CA TYR A 193 5.45 -50.34 4.48
C TYR A 193 5.85 -50.23 3.00
N LEU A 194 4.97 -50.70 2.11
CA LEU A 194 5.14 -50.59 0.65
C LEU A 194 5.00 -49.13 0.19
N GLU A 195 4.08 -48.37 0.78
CA GLU A 195 4.01 -46.91 0.60
C GLU A 195 4.88 -46.21 1.65
N SER A 196 5.87 -45.44 1.20
CA SER A 196 6.82 -44.74 2.07
C SER A 196 6.22 -43.54 2.80
N SER A 197 5.27 -42.82 2.20
CA SER A 197 4.70 -41.59 2.76
C SER A 197 3.64 -41.87 3.84
N PRO A 198 3.85 -41.45 5.11
CA PRO A 198 2.83 -41.55 6.15
C PRO A 198 1.53 -40.82 5.80
N ARG A 199 1.64 -39.73 5.05
CA ARG A 199 0.51 -38.88 4.62
C ARG A 199 -0.36 -39.60 3.58
N VAL A 200 0.26 -40.26 2.58
CA VAL A 200 -0.46 -41.10 1.61
C VAL A 200 -1.11 -42.30 2.30
N ARG A 201 -0.42 -42.96 3.25
CA ARG A 201 -1.00 -44.08 4.03
C ARG A 201 -2.24 -43.65 4.82
N ALA A 202 -2.21 -42.47 5.45
CA ALA A 202 -3.35 -41.95 6.19
C ALA A 202 -4.53 -41.61 5.27
N ALA A 203 -4.26 -40.95 4.14
CA ALA A 203 -5.29 -40.65 3.13
C ALA A 203 -5.92 -41.93 2.56
N ALA A 204 -5.10 -42.94 2.26
CA ALA A 204 -5.57 -44.23 1.75
C ALA A 204 -6.43 -44.98 2.79
N ARG A 205 -6.09 -44.94 4.08
CA ARG A 205 -6.93 -45.50 5.17
C ARG A 205 -8.29 -44.82 5.26
N ASN A 206 -8.31 -43.48 5.15
CA ASN A 206 -9.55 -42.72 5.20
C ASN A 206 -10.44 -43.02 3.98
N ALA A 207 -9.85 -43.07 2.79
CA ALA A 207 -10.54 -43.42 1.54
C ALA A 207 -11.08 -44.86 1.57
N LEU A 208 -10.30 -45.81 2.09
CA LEU A 208 -10.72 -47.20 2.24
C LEU A 208 -11.90 -47.32 3.19
N LYS A 209 -11.84 -46.67 4.36
CA LYS A 209 -12.93 -46.64 5.34
C LYS A 209 -14.21 -46.03 4.76
N GLY A 210 -14.08 -44.96 3.97
CA GLY A 210 -15.19 -44.38 3.22
C GLY A 210 -15.79 -45.35 2.20
N CYS A 211 -14.95 -46.03 1.43
CA CYS A 211 -15.41 -47.04 0.47
C CYS A 211 -16.07 -48.27 1.11
N GLU A 212 -15.56 -48.74 2.25
CA GLU A 212 -16.17 -49.82 3.03
C GLU A 212 -17.56 -49.46 3.56
N ALA A 213 -17.80 -48.18 3.91
CA ALA A 213 -19.10 -47.71 4.36
C ALA A 213 -20.17 -47.74 3.25
N VAL A 214 -19.74 -47.66 1.98
CA VAL A 214 -20.63 -47.68 0.80
C VAL A 214 -20.81 -49.09 0.24
N PHE A 215 -19.83 -49.99 0.40
CA PHE A 215 -19.85 -51.33 -0.17
C PHE A 215 -20.64 -52.33 0.70
N ARG A 216 -21.92 -52.59 0.38
CA ARG A 216 -22.69 -53.73 0.96
C ARG A 216 -22.44 -55.00 0.13
N PRO A 217 -21.86 -56.07 0.68
CA PRO A 217 -21.62 -57.29 -0.08
C PRO A 217 -22.94 -57.99 -0.40
N THR A 218 -23.27 -58.10 -1.69
CA THR A 218 -24.13 -59.18 -2.19
C THR A 218 -23.31 -60.46 -2.12
N GLY A 219 -23.85 -61.46 -1.41
CA GLY A 219 -23.07 -62.52 -0.79
C GLY A 219 -22.31 -63.46 -1.73
N GLN A 220 -21.16 -63.93 -1.23
CA GLN A 220 -20.69 -65.32 -1.25
C GLN A 220 -19.36 -65.35 -0.46
N GLY A 221 -19.36 -66.02 0.70
CA GLY A 221 -18.17 -66.14 1.54
C GLY A 221 -17.17 -67.15 0.98
N PRO A 222 -15.85 -66.96 1.17
CA PRO A 222 -14.89 -68.03 0.95
C PRO A 222 -14.68 -68.86 2.22
N THR A 223 -14.64 -70.16 1.97
CA THR A 223 -14.45 -71.32 2.84
C THR A 223 -13.15 -71.31 3.66
N GLN A 224 -13.23 -71.84 4.89
CA GLN A 224 -12.11 -72.14 5.78
C GLN A 224 -11.12 -73.16 5.19
N ALA A 225 -9.84 -73.03 5.57
CA ALA A 225 -8.82 -74.08 5.53
C ALA A 225 -8.07 -74.15 6.89
N PRO A 226 -7.52 -75.31 7.29
CA PRO A 226 -7.37 -75.74 8.69
C PRO A 226 -6.01 -75.37 9.33
N PRO A 227 -5.84 -75.51 10.67
CA PRO A 227 -4.73 -74.92 11.40
C PRO A 227 -3.52 -75.88 11.55
N PRO A 228 -2.33 -75.33 11.86
CA PRO A 228 -1.37 -76.02 12.71
C PRO A 228 -1.10 -75.23 14.00
N GLY A 229 -1.16 -75.95 15.14
CA GLY A 229 -0.69 -75.47 16.45
C GLY A 229 0.83 -75.60 16.62
N PRO A 230 1.32 -75.75 17.86
CA PRO A 230 1.59 -74.65 18.78
C PRO A 230 3.09 -74.51 19.07
N THR A 231 3.59 -73.30 19.37
CA THR A 231 4.86 -73.17 20.10
C THR A 231 4.84 -71.98 21.06
N GLU A 232 4.79 -72.36 22.33
CA GLU A 232 5.28 -71.77 23.59
C GLU A 232 5.83 -70.33 23.63
N THR A 233 5.25 -69.58 24.57
CA THR A 233 5.75 -68.37 25.25
C THR A 233 7.06 -68.64 26.01
N PRO A 234 7.92 -67.64 26.27
CA PRO A 234 7.81 -66.97 27.58
C PRO A 234 8.11 -65.46 27.63
N GLU A 235 7.31 -64.81 28.47
CA GLU A 235 7.59 -63.67 29.38
C GLU A 235 8.35 -62.41 28.90
N ARG A 236 7.59 -61.30 28.84
CA ARG A 236 7.96 -60.08 29.58
C ARG A 236 6.76 -59.18 29.89
N ARG A 237 6.43 -59.12 31.18
CA ARG A 237 5.95 -57.99 31.99
C ARG A 237 5.00 -56.97 31.32
N ALA A 238 3.72 -57.10 31.63
CA ALA A 238 2.72 -56.04 31.43
C ALA A 238 2.93 -54.90 32.44
N THR A 239 2.99 -53.67 31.93
CA THR A 239 2.57 -52.47 32.65
C THR A 239 1.56 -51.75 31.77
N SER A 240 0.32 -51.74 32.21
CA SER A 240 -0.76 -50.92 31.65
C SER A 240 -0.56 -49.46 32.02
N SER A 241 -0.72 -48.54 31.06
CA SER A 241 -1.15 -47.18 31.36
C SER A 241 -2.14 -46.74 30.28
N ALA A 242 -3.39 -46.59 30.70
CA ALA A 242 -4.48 -45.98 29.98
C ALA A 242 -4.20 -44.48 29.68
N PRO A 243 -4.89 -43.87 28.69
CA PRO A 243 -4.81 -42.43 28.47
C PRO A 243 -5.39 -41.62 29.65
N PRO A 244 -4.88 -40.41 29.92
CA PRO A 244 -5.20 -39.68 31.14
C PRO A 244 -6.63 -39.14 31.16
N ARG A 245 -7.21 -39.14 32.37
CA ARG A 245 -8.51 -38.54 32.70
C ARG A 245 -8.37 -37.04 32.97
N SER A 246 -9.50 -36.36 32.82
CA SER A 246 -9.77 -34.92 32.91
C SER A 246 -9.44 -34.21 34.24
N ASP A 247 -8.64 -34.78 35.14
CA ASP A 247 -8.37 -34.20 36.46
C ASP A 247 -6.94 -33.63 36.61
N ASP A 248 -6.04 -33.84 35.63
CA ASP A 248 -4.65 -33.34 35.67
C ASP A 248 -4.47 -31.91 35.13
N ILE A 249 -5.54 -31.26 34.63
CA ILE A 249 -5.50 -29.88 34.13
C ILE A 249 -5.74 -28.84 35.24
N ARG A 250 -6.26 -29.26 36.41
CA ARG A 250 -6.58 -28.34 37.52
C ARG A 250 -5.42 -28.00 38.47
N ALA A 251 -4.26 -28.65 38.35
CA ALA A 251 -3.14 -28.42 39.26
C ALA A 251 -2.16 -27.30 38.84
N ASN A 252 -2.21 -26.82 37.58
CA ASN A 252 -1.35 -25.73 37.09
C ASN A 252 -2.03 -24.35 37.07
N LEU A 253 -3.28 -24.25 37.55
CA LEU A 253 -4.03 -22.99 37.67
C LEU A 253 -3.98 -22.38 39.09
N VAL A 254 -3.49 -23.11 40.08
CA VAL A 254 -3.51 -22.67 41.49
C VAL A 254 -2.32 -21.78 41.87
N SER A 255 -1.27 -21.68 41.03
CA SER A 255 -0.09 -20.86 41.34
C SER A 255 -0.15 -19.40 40.86
N PHE A 256 -1.26 -18.95 40.24
CA PHE A 256 -1.42 -17.57 39.76
C PHE A 256 -2.34 -16.71 40.65
N GLU A 257 -3.27 -17.31 41.40
CA GLU A 257 -4.16 -16.57 42.31
C GLU A 257 -3.51 -16.24 43.67
N GLU A 258 -2.53 -17.03 44.12
CA GLU A 258 -1.82 -16.77 45.39
C GLU A 258 -0.76 -15.66 45.29
N ALA A 259 -0.30 -15.32 44.08
CA ALA A 259 0.59 -14.18 43.85
C ALA A 259 -0.12 -12.82 43.88
N ARG A 260 -1.46 -12.79 43.80
CA ARG A 260 -2.27 -11.56 43.76
C ARG A 260 -2.62 -11.01 45.16
N LYS A 261 -2.31 -11.74 46.23
CA LYS A 261 -2.78 -11.44 47.60
C LYS A 261 -1.79 -10.72 48.53
N ALA A 262 -0.65 -10.24 48.03
CA ALA A 262 0.37 -9.63 48.89
C ALA A 262 0.88 -8.27 48.38
N THR A 263 0.11 -7.19 48.57
CA THR A 263 0.64 -5.85 48.87
C THR A 263 -0.48 -4.92 49.40
N PRO A 264 -0.18 -3.97 50.31
CA PRO A 264 -1.14 -3.46 51.28
C PRO A 264 -1.97 -2.29 50.75
N THR A 265 -3.25 -2.28 51.15
CA THR A 265 -4.16 -1.14 51.03
C THR A 265 -3.66 0.06 51.84
N TYR A 266 -3.35 1.15 51.16
CA TYR A 266 -3.21 2.47 51.78
C TYR A 266 -4.52 3.23 51.59
N VAL A 267 -5.21 3.51 52.70
CA VAL A 267 -6.36 4.41 52.75
C VAL A 267 -5.80 5.82 52.87
N ALA A 268 -6.10 6.68 51.90
CA ALA A 268 -5.93 8.12 52.03
C ALA A 268 -7.12 8.84 51.39
N SER A 269 -7.66 9.75 52.19
CA SER A 269 -8.87 10.54 52.05
C SER A 269 -8.88 11.53 50.88
N GLU A 270 -10.08 11.84 50.41
CA GLU A 270 -10.43 13.03 49.61
C GLU A 270 -9.75 14.29 50.13
N ALA A 271 -9.04 14.99 49.24
CA ALA A 271 -8.67 16.39 49.40
C ALA A 271 -8.46 17.03 48.02
N ASP A 272 -9.12 18.17 47.82
CA ASP A 272 -9.03 19.07 46.67
C ASP A 272 -7.58 19.42 46.26
N GLY A 273 -7.35 19.50 44.94
CA GLY A 273 -6.12 19.99 44.32
C GLY A 273 -6.34 20.35 42.84
N PRO A 274 -5.57 21.29 42.27
CA PRO A 274 -6.11 22.51 41.66
C PRO A 274 -6.42 22.41 40.16
N ASN A 275 -7.43 23.19 39.75
CA ASN A 275 -7.72 23.59 38.37
C ASN A 275 -6.45 23.89 37.56
N THR A 276 -6.08 22.98 36.66
CA THR A 276 -5.22 23.31 35.52
C THR A 276 -6.09 24.03 34.48
N GLY A 277 -5.91 25.34 34.39
CA GLY A 277 -6.70 26.23 33.53
C GLY A 277 -6.50 26.03 32.04
N PHE A 278 -7.08 24.97 31.48
CA PHE A 278 -7.47 24.89 30.08
C PHE A 278 -8.98 24.73 30.06
N ALA A 279 -9.69 25.80 29.67
CA ALA A 279 -11.12 25.75 29.48
C ALA A 279 -11.47 24.74 28.38
N GLU A 280 -12.41 23.84 28.67
CA GLU A 280 -13.08 23.03 27.66
C GLU A 280 -13.65 23.96 26.59
N VAL A 281 -13.15 23.85 25.35
CA VAL A 281 -13.78 24.51 24.20
C VAL A 281 -15.07 23.75 23.93
N GLY A 282 -16.20 24.39 24.23
CA GLY A 282 -17.53 23.77 24.17
C GLY A 282 -17.98 23.39 22.75
N ASP A 283 -18.52 22.17 22.65
CA ASP A 283 -19.14 21.56 21.47
C ASP A 283 -20.67 21.84 21.42
N ASP A 284 -21.12 23.06 21.08
CA ASP A 284 -22.54 23.31 20.80
C ASP A 284 -22.79 23.68 19.32
N PRO A 285 -23.35 22.76 18.50
CA PRO A 285 -23.68 23.02 17.10
C PRO A 285 -24.84 24.03 16.91
N ALA A 286 -25.49 24.51 17.97
CA ALA A 286 -26.54 25.53 17.90
C ALA A 286 -26.04 26.98 18.07
N THR A 287 -24.75 27.21 18.35
CA THR A 287 -24.20 28.57 18.59
C THR A 287 -23.50 29.22 17.39
N PHE A 288 -23.53 28.62 16.21
CA PHE A 288 -23.06 29.25 14.97
C PHE A 288 -24.08 29.13 13.83
N PRO A 289 -25.05 30.07 13.70
CA PRO A 289 -25.77 30.22 12.45
C PRO A 289 -24.87 30.98 11.47
N ASN A 290 -24.67 30.43 10.27
CA ASN A 290 -24.22 31.09 9.03
C ASN A 290 -23.75 32.55 9.19
N GLY A 291 -22.44 32.76 9.32
CA GLY A 291 -21.89 34.07 9.68
C GLY A 291 -20.65 34.45 8.88
N THR A 292 -20.89 35.10 7.75
CA THR A 292 -20.05 36.17 7.18
C THR A 292 -19.28 36.93 8.26
N ILE A 293 -17.96 37.05 8.13
CA ILE A 293 -17.13 37.85 9.03
C ILE A 293 -17.56 39.32 8.90
N ARG A 294 -18.19 39.87 9.94
CA ARG A 294 -18.32 41.31 10.14
C ARG A 294 -17.20 41.78 11.05
N SER A 295 -16.30 42.59 10.50
CA SER A 295 -15.27 43.30 11.25
C SER A 295 -15.90 44.35 12.18
N LEU A 296 -15.51 44.37 13.44
CA LEU A 296 -15.74 45.50 14.33
C LEU A 296 -14.73 46.61 13.99
N GLY A 297 -15.21 47.66 13.29
CA GLY A 297 -14.52 48.94 13.24
C GLY A 297 -14.37 49.56 11.85
N GLY A 298 -15.41 50.26 11.38
CA GLY A 298 -15.29 51.36 10.42
C GLY A 298 -15.49 50.99 8.95
N ASP A 299 -16.52 51.56 8.33
CA ASP A 299 -16.72 51.55 6.89
C ASP A 299 -15.55 52.22 6.17
N PHE A 300 -14.72 51.45 5.46
CA PHE A 300 -13.80 51.98 4.45
C PHE A 300 -14.42 51.84 3.06
N GLY A 301 -15.05 52.92 2.61
CA GLY A 301 -15.55 53.05 1.25
C GLY A 301 -14.42 53.32 0.25
N LEU A 302 -14.26 52.42 -0.72
CA LEU A 302 -13.42 52.59 -1.91
C LEU A 302 -14.08 53.59 -2.88
N ALA A 303 -14.02 54.89 -2.57
CA ALA A 303 -14.43 55.94 -3.49
C ALA A 303 -13.78 57.29 -3.15
N SER A 304 -12.49 57.47 -3.43
CA SER A 304 -11.87 58.73 -3.90
C SER A 304 -10.35 58.69 -3.80
N TYR A 305 -9.68 58.31 -4.89
CA TYR A 305 -8.30 58.77 -5.12
C TYR A 305 -8.08 58.99 -6.62
N GLN A 306 -7.80 60.24 -6.97
CA GLN A 306 -7.37 60.65 -8.30
C GLN A 306 -5.87 60.38 -8.46
N PRO A 307 -5.43 59.76 -9.56
CA PRO A 307 -4.01 59.56 -9.81
C PRO A 307 -3.33 60.91 -10.13
N PRO A 308 -2.10 61.16 -9.65
CA PRO A 308 -1.30 62.25 -10.18
C PRO A 308 -0.81 61.93 -11.60
N ALA A 309 -0.55 62.99 -12.36
CA ALA A 309 -0.29 63.00 -13.79
C ALA A 309 0.97 62.22 -14.21
N LYS A 310 0.90 61.65 -15.42
CA LYS A 310 2.00 61.00 -16.14
C LYS A 310 3.21 61.93 -16.26
N THR A 311 4.38 61.42 -15.87
CA THR A 311 5.66 61.89 -16.38
C THR A 311 6.17 60.92 -17.44
N ASP A 312 6.22 61.41 -18.67
CA ASP A 312 6.82 60.73 -19.83
C ASP A 312 8.35 60.82 -19.74
N GLN A 313 9.05 59.73 -19.41
CA GLN A 313 10.41 59.45 -19.91
C GLN A 313 10.66 57.93 -19.99
N PRO A 314 11.23 57.42 -21.09
CA PRO A 314 11.65 56.03 -21.20
C PRO A 314 13.03 55.87 -20.56
N LEU A 315 13.18 54.93 -19.61
CA LEU A 315 14.50 54.48 -19.13
C LEU A 315 14.72 53.04 -19.56
N GLU A 316 15.89 52.83 -20.15
CA GLU A 316 16.34 51.65 -20.88
C GLU A 316 16.45 50.42 -19.97
N ALA A 317 16.10 49.26 -20.53
CA ALA A 317 16.19 47.97 -19.86
C ALA A 317 17.65 47.50 -19.81
N GLU A 318 18.37 47.81 -18.74
CA GLU A 318 19.59 47.10 -18.40
C GLU A 318 19.25 45.80 -17.66
N THR A 319 19.94 44.76 -18.12
CA THR A 319 19.87 43.36 -17.70
C THR A 319 20.07 43.19 -16.20
N PHE A 320 19.01 42.79 -15.49
CA PHE A 320 19.15 42.25 -14.13
C PHE A 320 19.07 40.72 -14.18
N ARG A 321 20.19 40.07 -13.87
CA ARG A 321 20.19 38.66 -13.45
C ARG A 321 19.80 38.70 -11.96
N PRO A 322 18.77 37.98 -11.49
CA PRO A 322 18.64 37.78 -10.06
C PRO A 322 19.87 36.98 -9.62
N GLU A 323 20.73 37.63 -8.83
CA GLU A 323 21.70 36.94 -8.00
C GLU A 323 20.92 36.00 -7.08
N PHE A 324 21.44 34.77 -6.99
CA PHE A 324 20.91 33.69 -6.17
C PHE A 324 20.87 34.18 -4.70
N ILE A 325 19.68 34.49 -4.18
CA ILE A 325 19.52 34.77 -2.74
C ILE A 325 19.73 33.43 -2.02
N PRO A 326 20.59 33.35 -0.99
CA PRO A 326 20.85 32.10 -0.29
C PRO A 326 19.56 31.54 0.32
N GLU A 327 19.26 30.28 0.03
CA GLU A 327 18.23 29.51 0.72
C GLU A 327 18.52 29.55 2.23
N VAL A 328 17.64 30.18 3.02
CA VAL A 328 17.71 30.08 4.48
C VAL A 328 17.02 28.75 4.85
N PRO A 329 17.76 27.74 5.38
CA PRO A 329 17.19 26.43 5.65
C PRO A 329 16.01 26.52 6.64
N ALA A 330 15.09 25.57 6.63
CA ALA A 330 14.10 25.40 7.70
C ALA A 330 14.78 24.83 8.98
N ILE A 331 14.05 24.57 10.08
CA ILE A 331 14.55 23.68 11.19
C ILE A 331 15.11 22.36 10.64
N ILE A 332 14.51 22.01 9.52
CA ILE A 332 14.76 20.91 8.64
C ILE A 332 15.93 21.32 7.75
N PRO A 333 17.00 20.50 7.69
CA PRO A 333 18.17 20.87 6.91
C PRO A 333 17.76 21.17 5.46
N SER A 334 18.47 22.07 4.77
CA SER A 334 18.28 22.26 3.33
C SER A 334 18.38 20.93 2.59
N VAL A 335 17.85 20.84 1.38
CA VAL A 335 17.91 19.58 0.60
C VAL A 335 19.35 19.10 0.44
N GLU A 336 20.28 20.02 0.24
CA GLU A 336 21.72 19.81 0.15
C GLU A 336 22.30 19.35 1.49
N GLU A 337 21.89 19.98 2.59
CA GLU A 337 22.26 19.58 3.94
C GLU A 337 21.73 18.17 4.27
N LEU A 338 20.49 17.83 3.92
CA LEU A 338 19.85 16.52 4.11
C LEU A 338 20.56 15.43 3.29
N LYS A 339 20.84 15.71 2.02
CA LYS A 339 21.60 14.80 1.13
C LYS A 339 23.03 14.58 1.58
N ALA A 340 23.65 15.59 2.21
CA ALA A 340 24.98 15.48 2.80
C ALA A 340 24.96 14.97 4.26
N ARG A 341 23.79 14.71 4.86
CA ARG A 341 23.65 14.26 6.27
C ARG A 341 23.24 12.80 6.38
N TYR A 342 22.42 12.29 5.47
CA TYR A 342 21.80 10.98 5.63
C TYR A 342 22.01 10.07 4.42
N ALA A 343 22.55 8.88 4.69
CA ALA A 343 22.73 7.77 3.75
C ALA A 343 21.45 7.37 2.98
N ASN A 344 20.30 7.50 3.66
CA ASN A 344 19.00 6.96 3.26
C ASN A 344 17.95 8.05 3.05
N VAL A 345 18.40 9.22 2.58
CA VAL A 345 17.51 10.33 2.23
C VAL A 345 17.39 10.47 0.73
N SER A 346 16.15 10.40 0.26
CA SER A 346 15.75 10.69 -1.10
C SER A 346 15.05 12.03 -1.12
N VAL A 347 15.31 12.86 -2.13
CA VAL A 347 14.64 14.16 -2.25
C VAL A 347 14.15 14.40 -3.66
N MET A 348 12.83 14.53 -3.79
CA MET A 348 12.15 14.98 -5.00
C MET A 348 12.04 16.50 -4.98
N ARG A 349 12.29 17.17 -6.11
CA ARG A 349 12.16 18.64 -6.24
C ARG A 349 11.01 19.04 -7.16
N SER A 350 10.58 20.29 -7.04
CA SER A 350 9.50 20.91 -7.83
C SER A 350 9.67 20.75 -9.35
N GLN A 351 10.91 20.86 -9.85
CA GLN A 351 11.23 20.66 -11.27
C GLN A 351 10.91 19.24 -11.76
N GLU A 352 11.04 18.24 -10.90
CA GLU A 352 10.68 16.86 -11.24
C GLU A 352 9.15 16.73 -11.32
N VAL A 353 8.43 17.23 -10.31
CA VAL A 353 6.95 17.19 -10.26
C VAL A 353 6.32 17.90 -11.46
N SER A 354 6.86 19.04 -11.87
CA SER A 354 6.34 19.79 -13.02
C SER A 354 6.42 18.99 -14.34
N THR A 355 7.41 18.09 -14.48
CA THR A 355 7.55 17.22 -15.66
C THR A 355 6.64 15.99 -15.65
N GLN A 356 5.98 15.70 -14.52
CA GLN A 356 5.09 14.53 -14.36
C GLN A 356 3.65 14.78 -14.86
N GLY A 357 3.37 15.90 -15.55
CA GLY A 357 2.08 16.07 -16.22
C GLY A 357 0.92 16.41 -15.29
N GLY A 358 1.16 17.17 -14.22
CA GLY A 358 0.12 17.62 -13.30
C GLY A 358 -0.53 16.47 -12.53
N ILE A 359 0.27 15.63 -11.88
CA ILE A 359 -0.23 14.59 -10.96
C ILE A 359 -1.11 15.23 -9.89
N ALA A 360 -2.26 14.58 -9.62
CA ALA A 360 -3.25 15.10 -8.69
C ALA A 360 -2.90 14.85 -7.21
N ASP A 361 -2.01 13.92 -6.89
CA ASP A 361 -1.68 13.52 -5.51
C ASP A 361 -0.17 13.35 -5.31
N LEU A 362 0.34 13.76 -4.15
CA LEU A 362 1.78 13.79 -3.87
C LEU A 362 2.38 12.39 -3.63
N GLY A 363 1.59 11.43 -3.14
CA GLY A 363 2.01 10.02 -3.07
C GLY A 363 2.28 9.44 -4.47
N ASN A 364 1.39 9.72 -5.44
CA ASN A 364 1.63 9.30 -6.83
C ASN A 364 2.87 9.99 -7.42
N ALA A 365 3.10 11.27 -7.10
CA ALA A 365 4.29 11.99 -7.53
C ALA A 365 5.58 11.37 -6.98
N LEU A 366 5.57 10.90 -5.73
CA LEU A 366 6.67 10.18 -5.11
C LEU A 366 6.94 8.83 -5.75
N GLN A 367 5.90 8.01 -6.00
CA GLN A 367 6.07 6.71 -6.67
C GLN A 367 6.69 6.86 -8.07
N GLU A 368 6.32 7.91 -8.79
CA GLU A 368 6.86 8.16 -10.14
C GLU A 368 8.18 8.94 -10.14
N SER A 369 8.63 9.45 -8.99
CA SER A 369 9.84 10.26 -8.85
C SER A 369 11.08 9.48 -9.26
N ARG A 370 12.02 10.10 -10.00
CA ARG A 370 13.35 9.56 -10.29
C ARG A 370 14.30 9.61 -9.12
N SER A 371 14.05 10.52 -8.21
CA SER A 371 14.92 10.79 -7.07
C SER A 371 14.57 9.97 -5.84
N VAL A 372 13.41 9.30 -5.82
CA VAL A 372 12.89 8.49 -4.71
C VAL A 372 12.64 7.06 -5.19
N GLN A 373 13.27 6.07 -4.56
CA GLN A 373 13.11 4.65 -4.90
C GLN A 373 12.48 3.81 -3.79
N SER A 374 12.19 4.42 -2.64
CA SER A 374 11.73 3.70 -1.44
C SER A 374 10.22 3.75 -1.22
N VAL A 375 9.46 4.43 -2.10
CA VAL A 375 8.04 4.73 -1.93
C VAL A 375 7.19 3.94 -2.94
N ASP A 376 6.34 3.09 -2.41
CA ASP A 376 5.19 2.50 -3.10
C ASP A 376 3.90 3.20 -2.64
N VAL A 377 2.78 2.99 -3.33
CA VAL A 377 1.49 3.55 -2.91
C VAL A 377 0.37 2.55 -3.00
N GLN A 378 -0.58 2.65 -2.08
CA GLN A 378 -1.90 2.06 -2.22
C GLN A 378 -2.86 3.09 -2.83
N ARG A 379 -3.49 2.74 -3.96
CA ARG A 379 -4.49 3.59 -4.59
C ARG A 379 -5.82 3.52 -3.86
N ARG A 380 -6.35 4.69 -3.47
CA ARG A 380 -7.68 4.81 -2.86
C ARG A 380 -8.59 5.67 -3.70
N SER A 381 -8.09 6.81 -4.15
CA SER A 381 -8.74 7.69 -5.12
C SER A 381 -7.63 8.42 -5.91
N PRO A 382 -7.87 9.02 -7.09
CA PRO A 382 -6.83 9.77 -7.80
C PRO A 382 -6.22 10.93 -7.00
N VAL A 383 -6.94 11.43 -5.98
CA VAL A 383 -6.50 12.48 -5.04
C VAL A 383 -6.15 11.95 -3.64
N ALA A 384 -6.11 10.64 -3.44
CA ALA A 384 -5.75 10.03 -2.17
C ALA A 384 -4.93 8.76 -2.43
N MET A 385 -3.60 8.90 -2.42
CA MET A 385 -2.68 7.76 -2.43
C MET A 385 -1.98 7.63 -1.08
N ASP A 386 -2.00 6.44 -0.52
CA ASP A 386 -1.36 6.16 0.77
C ASP A 386 0.08 5.69 0.54
N PRO A 387 1.10 6.47 0.95
CA PRO A 387 2.50 6.15 0.70
C PRO A 387 3.00 5.05 1.64
N HIS A 388 3.75 4.09 1.10
CA HIS A 388 4.42 3.01 1.83
C HIS A 388 5.92 3.14 1.62
N ILE A 389 6.71 3.26 2.69
CA ILE A 389 8.17 3.40 2.61
C ILE A 389 8.82 2.09 3.02
N ARG A 390 9.45 1.35 2.10
CA ARG A 390 10.10 0.06 2.42
C ARG A 390 9.17 -0.93 3.15
N GLY A 391 7.88 -0.92 2.80
CA GLY A 391 6.84 -1.72 3.47
C GLY A 391 6.32 -1.16 4.79
N TYR A 392 6.90 -0.07 5.32
CA TYR A 392 6.27 0.71 6.38
C TYR A 392 5.04 1.40 5.82
N LYS A 393 3.95 1.34 6.58
CA LYS A 393 2.62 1.87 6.20
C LYS A 393 2.19 2.99 7.14
N PHE A 394 0.95 3.46 6.98
CA PHE A 394 0.36 4.43 7.88
C PHE A 394 0.57 4.06 9.38
N GLY A 395 0.82 5.08 10.21
CA GLY A 395 1.16 4.92 11.63
C GLY A 395 2.66 4.69 11.88
N GLN A 396 3.37 4.08 10.93
CA GLN A 396 4.83 3.89 10.95
C GLN A 396 5.57 5.06 10.28
N ILE A 397 4.92 5.73 9.34
CA ILE A 397 5.45 6.90 8.65
C ILE A 397 5.00 8.18 9.38
N TYR A 398 5.96 8.97 9.83
CA TYR A 398 5.72 10.32 10.31
C TYR A 398 5.78 11.29 9.13
N ALA A 399 4.72 12.07 8.91
CA ALA A 399 4.67 13.03 7.80
C ALA A 399 4.40 14.44 8.29
N GLN A 400 5.13 15.40 7.73
CA GLN A 400 4.93 16.82 8.00
C GLN A 400 5.07 17.66 6.72
N ALA A 401 4.53 18.88 6.76
CA ALA A 401 4.73 19.88 5.72
C ALA A 401 4.97 21.26 6.31
N ASP A 402 6.06 21.89 5.94
CA ASP A 402 6.59 23.12 6.53
C ASP A 402 6.62 23.08 8.07
N GLY A 403 7.02 21.94 8.65
CA GLY A 403 7.07 21.72 10.10
C GLY A 403 5.74 21.29 10.74
N VAL A 404 4.61 21.40 10.04
CA VAL A 404 3.28 21.01 10.54
C VAL A 404 3.07 19.51 10.41
N PHE A 405 2.71 18.84 11.52
CA PHE A 405 2.35 17.42 11.50
C PHE A 405 0.99 17.18 10.80
N TRP A 406 0.94 16.25 9.86
CA TRP A 406 -0.27 15.88 9.14
C TRP A 406 -0.61 14.42 9.36
N THR A 407 -1.88 14.11 9.67
CA THR A 407 -2.38 12.75 9.77
C THR A 407 -3.79 12.65 9.18
N PRO A 408 -4.22 11.50 8.62
CA PRO A 408 -5.56 11.32 8.10
C PRO A 408 -6.61 11.35 9.20
N ALA A 409 -7.75 11.99 8.91
CA ALA A 409 -8.92 11.93 9.78
C ALA A 409 -9.57 10.54 9.78
N ARG A 410 -9.41 9.79 8.68
CA ARG A 410 -9.84 8.41 8.54
C ARG A 410 -8.91 7.65 7.60
N LEU A 411 -8.42 6.52 8.06
CA LEU A 411 -7.23 5.88 7.50
C LEU A 411 -7.39 5.28 6.13
N ASP A 412 -8.59 5.09 5.58
CA ASP A 412 -8.84 4.52 4.24
C ASP A 412 -9.36 5.54 3.23
N LEU A 413 -9.96 6.65 3.71
CA LEU A 413 -10.53 7.73 2.89
C LEU A 413 -9.67 9.00 2.86
N ASP A 414 -8.67 9.12 3.72
CA ASP A 414 -7.79 10.28 3.84
C ASP A 414 -6.33 9.83 3.96
N THR A 415 -5.36 10.69 3.65
CA THR A 415 -3.92 10.36 3.76
C THR A 415 -3.12 11.50 4.41
N MET A 416 -1.83 11.29 4.64
CA MET A 416 -0.96 12.38 5.14
C MET A 416 -0.71 13.45 4.06
N LEU A 417 -0.81 13.07 2.78
CA LEU A 417 -0.28 13.84 1.64
C LEU A 417 -1.34 14.45 0.73
N ASN A 418 -2.56 13.90 0.69
CA ASN A 418 -3.66 14.42 -0.14
C ASN A 418 -4.03 15.89 0.18
N LYS A 419 -3.73 16.33 1.41
CA LYS A 419 -3.90 17.70 1.90
C LYS A 419 -2.99 18.72 1.22
N ILE A 420 -1.97 18.26 0.49
CA ILE A 420 -0.93 19.10 -0.10
C ILE A 420 -0.91 18.89 -1.61
N ASP A 421 -1.19 19.96 -2.37
CA ASP A 421 -1.08 19.90 -3.83
C ASP A 421 0.40 19.79 -4.26
N PRO A 422 0.76 18.79 -5.10
CA PRO A 422 2.10 18.68 -5.67
C PRO A 422 2.60 19.94 -6.39
N ALA A 423 1.72 20.76 -6.95
CA ALA A 423 2.11 22.00 -7.61
C ALA A 423 2.64 23.07 -6.64
N MET A 424 2.40 22.97 -5.33
CA MET A 424 2.88 23.95 -4.35
C MET A 424 4.25 23.64 -3.75
N ILE A 425 4.74 22.41 -3.94
CA ILE A 425 5.95 21.92 -3.28
C ILE A 425 7.21 22.51 -3.92
N GLU A 426 8.20 22.80 -3.09
CA GLU A 426 9.58 23.04 -3.51
C GLU A 426 10.35 21.72 -3.52
N SER A 427 10.19 20.95 -2.45
CA SER A 427 10.80 19.63 -2.34
C SER A 427 10.03 18.70 -1.41
N VAL A 428 10.17 17.40 -1.62
CA VAL A 428 9.76 16.36 -0.67
C VAL A 428 10.96 15.51 -0.32
N THR A 429 11.25 15.44 0.96
CA THR A 429 12.30 14.63 1.56
C THR A 429 11.69 13.35 2.12
N VAL A 430 12.26 12.21 1.75
CA VAL A 430 11.91 10.90 2.30
C VAL A 430 13.11 10.35 3.07
N VAL A 431 12.97 10.19 4.38
CA VAL A 431 13.96 9.53 5.25
C VAL A 431 13.52 8.08 5.44
N SER A 432 14.28 7.15 4.88
CA SER A 432 13.95 5.72 4.91
C SER A 432 14.62 5.05 6.10
N GLY A 433 13.83 4.66 7.10
CA GLY A 433 14.30 4.11 8.38
C GLY A 433 14.27 5.11 9.55
N PRO A 434 14.61 4.67 10.76
CA PRO A 434 14.47 5.42 12.01
C PRO A 434 15.56 6.48 12.23
N TYR A 435 15.83 7.30 11.20
CA TYR A 435 16.89 8.33 11.20
C TYR A 435 16.37 9.77 11.34
N GLY A 436 15.04 9.98 11.33
CA GLY A 436 14.38 11.29 11.34
C GLY A 436 13.99 11.84 12.72
N LEU A 437 14.85 11.71 13.73
CA LEU A 437 14.51 12.03 15.13
C LEU A 437 14.09 13.48 15.41
N ARG A 438 14.41 14.42 14.52
CA ARG A 438 14.00 15.83 14.65
C ARG A 438 12.50 16.04 14.46
N TYR A 439 11.82 15.11 13.79
CA TYR A 439 10.42 15.25 13.42
C TYR A 439 9.48 14.77 14.54
N GLY A 440 9.76 13.61 15.12
CA GLY A 440 8.91 12.98 16.12
C GLY A 440 9.16 11.47 16.20
N PRO A 441 8.37 10.73 17.00
CA PRO A 441 8.45 9.27 17.02
C PRO A 441 7.87 8.67 15.74
N GLY A 442 8.65 7.82 15.06
CA GLY A 442 8.31 7.19 13.78
C GLY A 442 9.40 6.22 13.29
N LEU A 443 9.08 5.40 12.29
CA LEU A 443 9.98 4.40 11.70
C LEU A 443 10.47 4.80 10.30
N ALA A 444 9.75 5.71 9.63
CA ALA A 444 10.17 6.38 8.40
C ALA A 444 9.52 7.77 8.37
N PHE A 445 10.05 8.68 7.53
CA PHE A 445 9.65 10.08 7.59
C PHE A 445 9.46 10.68 6.19
N ILE A 446 8.42 11.49 6.05
CA ILE A 446 8.18 12.34 4.88
C ILE A 446 8.12 13.79 5.35
N ASP A 447 8.93 14.63 4.74
CA ASP A 447 8.90 16.07 4.96
C ASP A 447 8.67 16.80 3.64
N VAL A 448 7.60 17.59 3.60
CA VAL A 448 7.22 18.39 2.44
C VAL A 448 7.57 19.84 2.71
N GLN A 449 8.45 20.41 1.88
CA GLN A 449 8.73 21.84 1.87
C GLN A 449 7.98 22.50 0.73
N ARG A 450 7.21 23.54 1.03
CA ARG A 450 6.61 24.41 0.00
C ARG A 450 7.57 25.55 -0.34
N ALA A 451 7.40 26.12 -1.52
CA ALA A 451 8.26 27.23 -1.94
C ALA A 451 8.02 28.47 -1.05
N PRO A 452 9.10 29.11 -0.56
CA PRO A 452 9.03 30.19 0.41
C PRO A 452 8.45 31.48 -0.19
N THR A 453 8.14 32.45 0.67
CA THR A 453 7.81 33.81 0.21
C THR A 453 9.06 34.50 -0.37
N PRO A 454 8.92 35.30 -1.45
CA PRO A 454 10.07 35.97 -2.04
C PRO A 454 10.54 37.17 -1.21
N ARG A 455 11.75 37.64 -1.50
CA ARG A 455 12.28 38.96 -1.11
C ARG A 455 12.77 39.69 -2.35
N TYR A 456 12.56 40.99 -2.40
CA TYR A 456 12.95 41.83 -3.54
C TYR A 456 13.52 43.16 -3.05
N ASP A 457 14.52 43.72 -3.75
CA ASP A 457 15.10 45.02 -3.39
C ASP A 457 14.08 46.18 -3.41
N THR A 458 13.03 46.03 -4.20
CA THR A 458 11.90 46.95 -4.31
C THR A 458 10.61 46.15 -4.43
N PHE A 459 9.45 46.78 -4.22
CA PHE A 459 8.18 46.07 -4.33
C PHE A 459 8.04 45.41 -5.72
N GLN A 460 7.89 44.09 -5.74
CA GLN A 460 7.61 43.31 -6.94
C GLN A 460 6.46 42.33 -6.67
N SER A 461 5.81 41.89 -7.74
CA SER A 461 4.78 40.86 -7.70
C SER A 461 4.86 40.02 -8.97
N ASP A 462 4.78 38.70 -8.81
CA ASP A 462 4.76 37.73 -9.89
C ASP A 462 3.48 36.90 -9.83
N PHE A 463 3.00 36.47 -11.00
CA PHE A 463 1.87 35.56 -11.14
C PHE A 463 2.36 34.27 -11.81
N ASP A 464 2.04 33.11 -11.25
CA ASP A 464 2.34 31.78 -11.79
C ASP A 464 1.03 31.02 -11.98
N THR A 465 0.61 30.93 -13.25
CA THR A 465 -0.57 30.19 -13.69
C THR A 465 -0.15 28.81 -14.19
N ARG A 466 -0.72 27.77 -13.59
CA ARG A 466 -0.52 26.38 -13.99
C ARG A 466 -1.84 25.76 -14.38
N PHE A 467 -1.87 25.13 -15.55
CA PHE A 467 -3.04 24.42 -16.04
C PHE A 467 -2.60 23.11 -16.69
N THR A 468 -3.22 22.01 -16.29
CA THR A 468 -2.99 20.69 -16.88
C THR A 468 -4.30 19.96 -17.06
N THR A 469 -4.42 19.22 -18.16
CA THR A 469 -5.56 18.35 -18.41
C THR A 469 -5.08 16.95 -18.77
N ARG A 470 -5.81 15.94 -18.30
CA ARG A 470 -5.70 14.54 -18.74
C ARG A 470 -7.00 14.12 -19.40
N THR A 471 -6.89 13.40 -20.51
CA THR A 471 -8.05 12.98 -21.29
C THR A 471 -8.84 11.84 -20.63
N ASN A 472 -8.14 10.86 -20.05
CA ASN A 472 -8.78 9.78 -19.31
C ASN A 472 -9.23 10.25 -17.92
N GLY A 473 -10.49 9.99 -17.57
CA GLY A 473 -11.12 10.55 -16.37
C GLY A 473 -11.31 12.07 -16.41
N GLY A 474 -11.20 12.72 -17.57
CA GLY A 474 -11.51 14.15 -17.73
C GLY A 474 -10.78 15.08 -16.76
N GLN A 475 -9.58 14.71 -16.30
CA GLN A 475 -8.94 15.41 -15.18
C GLN A 475 -8.48 16.81 -15.59
N VAL A 476 -8.73 17.79 -14.74
CA VAL A 476 -8.31 19.18 -14.90
C VAL A 476 -7.70 19.64 -13.59
N ASN A 477 -6.46 20.10 -13.65
CA ASN A 477 -5.73 20.71 -12.55
C ASN A 477 -5.37 22.14 -12.95
N ALA A 478 -5.93 23.12 -12.26
CA ALA A 478 -5.64 24.52 -12.45
C ALA A 478 -5.20 25.16 -11.14
N ARG A 479 -4.14 25.94 -11.18
CA ARG A 479 -3.64 26.68 -10.01
C ARG A 479 -3.15 28.05 -10.43
N GLU A 480 -3.50 29.02 -9.61
CA GLU A 480 -2.93 30.37 -9.67
C GLU A 480 -2.11 30.60 -8.40
N ILE A 481 -0.88 31.08 -8.56
CA ILE A 481 0.00 31.45 -7.46
C ILE A 481 0.37 32.92 -7.66
N VAL A 482 0.14 33.72 -6.63
CA VAL A 482 0.51 35.14 -6.59
C VAL A 482 1.58 35.30 -5.53
N THR A 483 2.74 35.80 -5.94
CA THR A 483 3.80 36.19 -5.01
C THR A 483 3.99 37.69 -5.06
N ALA A 484 4.27 38.31 -3.92
CA ALA A 484 4.62 39.73 -3.84
C ALA A 484 5.57 39.96 -2.66
N GLY A 485 6.39 41.00 -2.70
CA GLY A 485 7.28 41.29 -1.59
C GLY A 485 8.08 42.56 -1.77
N GLY A 486 8.78 42.96 -0.71
CA GLY A 486 9.81 44.00 -0.71
C GLY A 486 11.06 43.51 0.01
N PRO A 487 11.91 44.42 0.51
CA PRO A 487 13.18 44.03 1.14
C PRO A 487 12.99 43.20 2.40
N ASP A 488 12.00 43.58 3.23
CA ASP A 488 11.82 43.02 4.57
C ASP A 488 10.54 42.19 4.72
N TYR A 489 9.79 41.96 3.63
CA TYR A 489 8.55 41.20 3.67
C TYR A 489 8.27 40.46 2.38
N GLY A 490 7.53 39.35 2.49
CA GLY A 490 7.07 38.55 1.37
C GLY A 490 5.68 37.99 1.63
N LEU A 491 4.92 37.82 0.55
CA LEU A 491 3.60 37.24 0.50
C LEU A 491 3.57 36.19 -0.60
N ARG A 492 2.96 35.06 -0.31
CA ARG A 492 2.59 34.04 -1.28
C ARG A 492 1.15 33.64 -1.03
N ALA A 493 0.33 33.71 -2.06
CA ALA A 493 -1.06 33.26 -2.02
C ALA A 493 -1.30 32.34 -3.22
N SER A 494 -2.08 31.28 -3.04
CA SER A 494 -2.44 30.41 -4.15
C SER A 494 -3.85 29.87 -4.00
N TYR A 495 -4.47 29.61 -5.14
CA TYR A 495 -5.76 28.94 -5.25
C TYR A 495 -5.65 27.81 -6.28
N GLY A 496 -6.01 26.60 -5.87
CA GLY A 496 -6.00 25.40 -6.70
C GLY A 496 -7.39 24.80 -6.86
N ILE A 497 -7.65 24.25 -8.04
CA ILE A 497 -8.78 23.36 -8.32
C ILE A 497 -8.28 22.14 -9.07
N ARG A 498 -8.63 20.95 -8.56
CA ARG A 498 -8.38 19.65 -9.17
C ARG A 498 -9.73 18.95 -9.28
N ASN A 499 -10.12 18.61 -10.50
CA ASN A 499 -11.39 17.94 -10.80
C ASN A 499 -11.13 16.73 -11.70
N GLY A 500 -11.83 15.63 -11.48
CA GLY A 500 -11.78 14.47 -12.36
C GLY A 500 -13.08 13.65 -12.29
N ASP A 501 -13.37 12.98 -13.40
CA ASP A 501 -14.42 11.97 -13.54
C ASP A 501 -13.83 10.56 -13.48
N ASP A 502 -14.70 9.55 -13.52
CA ASP A 502 -14.33 8.14 -13.64
C ASP A 502 -13.42 7.87 -14.84
N TYR A 503 -12.27 7.24 -14.59
CA TYR A 503 -11.37 6.81 -15.65
C TYR A 503 -11.77 5.45 -16.24
N LEU A 504 -11.28 5.20 -17.44
CA LEU A 504 -11.34 3.88 -18.08
C LEU A 504 -10.02 3.15 -17.84
N ALA A 505 -10.11 1.91 -17.36
CA ALA A 505 -8.99 0.98 -17.33
C ALA A 505 -8.70 0.44 -18.74
N GLY A 506 -7.52 -0.14 -18.97
CA GLY A 506 -7.13 -0.65 -20.30
C GLY A 506 -7.94 -1.84 -20.84
N ASN A 507 -8.90 -2.36 -20.07
CA ASN A 507 -9.89 -3.34 -20.52
C ASN A 507 -11.25 -2.69 -20.85
N GLY A 508 -11.34 -1.37 -20.82
CA GLY A 508 -12.57 -0.60 -21.03
C GLY A 508 -13.50 -0.52 -19.82
N LEU A 509 -13.15 -1.12 -18.67
CA LEU A 509 -13.94 -0.99 -17.45
C LEU A 509 -13.84 0.44 -16.91
N ARG A 510 -14.99 1.07 -16.67
CA ARG A 510 -15.08 2.34 -15.95
C ARG A 510 -14.87 2.09 -14.47
N ILE A 511 -13.90 2.79 -13.87
CA ILE A 511 -13.60 2.71 -12.45
C ILE A 511 -14.16 3.95 -11.76
N PRO A 512 -15.02 3.79 -10.73
CA PRO A 512 -15.54 4.91 -9.94
C PRO A 512 -14.39 5.66 -9.29
N SER A 513 -14.16 6.89 -9.71
CA SER A 513 -12.98 7.64 -9.32
C SER A 513 -13.16 9.15 -9.44
N SER A 514 -14.40 9.64 -9.55
CA SER A 514 -14.64 11.07 -9.63
C SER A 514 -14.20 11.78 -8.34
N TYR A 515 -13.79 13.04 -8.46
CA TYR A 515 -13.42 13.89 -7.33
C TYR A 515 -13.47 15.37 -7.69
N LEU A 516 -13.71 16.20 -6.68
CA LEU A 516 -13.47 17.64 -6.72
C LEU A 516 -12.65 18.04 -5.49
N SER A 517 -11.50 18.66 -5.70
CA SER A 517 -10.63 19.18 -4.63
C SER A 517 -10.24 20.61 -4.94
N GLN A 518 -10.42 21.49 -3.98
CA GLN A 518 -10.08 22.90 -4.05
C GLN A 518 -9.26 23.28 -2.82
N ASP A 519 -8.28 24.16 -2.98
CA ASP A 519 -7.52 24.64 -1.85
C ASP A 519 -7.11 26.11 -2.02
N ILE A 520 -7.00 26.77 -0.88
CA ILE A 520 -6.40 28.09 -0.72
C ILE A 520 -5.23 27.92 0.23
N TRP A 521 -4.11 28.52 -0.13
CA TRP A 521 -2.96 28.64 0.75
C TRP A 521 -2.40 30.05 0.70
N THR A 522 -2.06 30.57 1.86
CA THR A 522 -1.45 31.90 2.01
C THR A 522 -0.33 31.85 3.03
N GLU A 523 0.79 32.47 2.72
CA GLU A 523 1.92 32.67 3.62
C GLU A 523 2.39 34.11 3.55
N PHE A 524 2.59 34.72 4.72
CA PHE A 524 3.21 36.01 4.88
C PHE A 524 4.45 35.86 5.73
N SER A 525 5.57 36.42 5.26
CA SER A 525 6.82 36.46 5.99
C SER A 525 7.29 37.89 6.17
N TYR A 526 7.87 38.18 7.33
CA TYR A 526 8.41 39.49 7.67
C TYR A 526 9.76 39.33 8.38
N ASP A 527 10.78 40.03 7.88
CA ASP A 527 12.10 40.07 8.49
C ASP A 527 12.09 41.18 9.54
N LEU A 528 12.10 40.79 10.82
CA LEU A 528 12.11 41.71 11.96
C LEU A 528 13.41 42.54 11.98
N ASN A 529 14.48 41.93 11.49
CA ASN A 529 15.81 42.50 11.21
C ASN A 529 16.56 41.52 10.28
N PRO A 530 17.80 41.82 9.84
CA PRO A 530 18.53 40.95 8.90
C PRO A 530 18.76 39.50 9.35
N ASN A 531 18.61 39.21 10.65
CA ASN A 531 18.89 37.89 11.24
C ASN A 531 17.64 37.21 11.80
N GLN A 532 16.47 37.85 11.79
CA GLN A 532 15.27 37.34 12.44
C GLN A 532 14.06 37.45 11.53
N ARG A 533 13.34 36.34 11.37
CA ARG A 533 12.18 36.23 10.47
C ARG A 533 10.98 35.63 11.18
N LEU A 534 9.80 36.18 10.91
CA LEU A 534 8.50 35.63 11.27
C LEU A 534 7.77 35.19 10.00
N ASP A 535 7.29 33.95 9.98
CA ASP A 535 6.45 33.39 8.94
C ASP A 535 5.08 33.02 9.54
N VAL A 536 4.00 33.40 8.86
CA VAL A 536 2.62 33.05 9.22
C VAL A 536 1.93 32.48 8.00
N SER A 537 1.38 31.29 8.13
CA SER A 537 0.70 30.59 7.04
C SER A 537 -0.68 30.10 7.44
N PHE A 538 -1.58 30.12 6.46
CA PHE A 538 -2.93 29.60 6.54
C PHE A 538 -3.21 28.73 5.31
N MET A 539 -3.91 27.62 5.50
CA MET A 539 -4.39 26.79 4.41
C MET A 539 -5.82 26.32 4.67
N ARG A 540 -6.58 26.17 3.59
CA ARG A 540 -7.88 25.51 3.57
C ARG A 540 -7.93 24.60 2.35
N LEU A 541 -8.40 23.37 2.54
CA LEU A 541 -8.73 22.43 1.48
C LEU A 541 -10.17 21.98 1.67
N ASP A 542 -10.94 22.05 0.60
CA ASP A 542 -12.30 21.51 0.51
C ASP A 542 -12.28 20.43 -0.58
N GLN A 543 -12.57 19.20 -0.21
CA GLN A 543 -12.65 18.06 -1.11
C GLN A 543 -14.04 17.46 -1.00
N GLY A 544 -14.70 17.20 -2.12
CA GLY A 544 -16.02 16.61 -2.13
C GLY A 544 -16.25 15.69 -3.31
N TYR A 545 -17.38 15.00 -3.29
CA TYR A 545 -17.80 14.07 -4.34
C TYR A 545 -16.70 13.07 -4.73
N THR A 546 -15.93 12.62 -3.75
CA THR A 546 -14.75 11.78 -3.99
C THR A 546 -15.13 10.33 -3.87
N GLU A 547 -15.00 9.61 -4.98
CA GLU A 547 -15.27 8.18 -5.04
C GLU A 547 -14.05 7.35 -4.67
N TYR A 548 -14.30 6.28 -3.93
CA TYR A 548 -13.30 5.34 -3.43
C TYR A 548 -13.69 3.90 -3.84
N PRO A 549 -13.16 3.39 -4.96
CA PRO A 549 -13.54 2.08 -5.47
C PRO A 549 -13.03 0.94 -4.57
N CYS A 550 -13.86 -0.09 -4.42
CA CYS A 550 -13.74 -1.22 -3.48
C CYS A 550 -13.72 -0.85 -1.99
N GLN A 551 -13.98 0.40 -1.62
CA GLN A 551 -14.15 0.82 -0.22
C GLN A 551 -15.63 0.89 0.14
N PHE A 552 -15.96 0.96 1.44
CA PHE A 552 -17.36 0.96 1.86
C PHE A 552 -18.05 2.31 1.62
N PHE A 553 -17.37 3.42 1.93
CA PHE A 553 -17.91 4.77 1.81
C PHE A 553 -17.23 5.56 0.69
N ASN A 554 -17.98 6.52 0.13
CA ASN A 554 -17.42 7.66 -0.61
C ASN A 554 -17.43 8.89 0.30
N ILE A 555 -16.59 9.89 0.00
CA ILE A 555 -16.61 11.18 0.71
C ILE A 555 -17.54 12.14 -0.03
N ASP A 556 -18.50 12.71 0.70
CA ASP A 556 -19.33 13.82 0.21
C ASP A 556 -18.61 15.15 0.41
N ASP A 557 -18.06 15.37 1.61
CA ASP A 557 -17.29 16.54 2.01
C ASP A 557 -16.13 16.16 2.95
N LEU A 558 -14.96 16.71 2.70
CA LEU A 558 -13.76 16.66 3.54
C LEU A 558 -13.13 18.05 3.52
N ALA A 559 -13.21 18.73 4.66
CA ALA A 559 -12.70 20.08 4.84
C ALA A 559 -11.52 20.06 5.82
N THR A 560 -10.36 20.51 5.35
CA THR A 560 -9.16 20.71 6.17
C THR A 560 -8.84 22.20 6.26
N TYR A 561 -8.48 22.68 7.44
CA TYR A 561 -7.86 23.99 7.60
C TYR A 561 -6.65 23.91 8.54
N GLY A 562 -5.66 24.73 8.28
CA GLY A 562 -4.41 24.74 9.01
C GLY A 562 -3.86 26.15 9.20
N PHE A 563 -3.30 26.40 10.38
CA PHE A 563 -2.55 27.60 10.74
C PHE A 563 -1.17 27.19 11.23
N HIS A 564 -0.16 27.93 10.83
CA HIS A 564 1.21 27.70 11.26
C HIS A 564 1.96 29.02 11.38
N THR A 565 2.71 29.16 12.46
CA THR A 565 3.61 30.29 12.70
C THR A 565 5.01 29.76 12.97
N ARG A 566 6.02 30.44 12.43
CA ARG A 566 7.44 30.07 12.59
C ARG A 566 8.26 31.33 12.79
N VAL A 567 9.13 31.30 13.79
CA VAL A 567 10.12 32.34 14.07
C VAL A 567 11.51 31.73 13.92
N VAL A 568 12.33 32.31 13.06
CA VAL A 568 13.73 31.92 12.85
C VAL A 568 14.63 33.04 13.34
N ASP A 569 15.65 32.70 14.12
CA ASP A 569 16.68 33.62 14.59
C ASP A 569 18.07 33.06 14.28
N THR A 570 18.85 33.79 13.49
CA THR A 570 20.22 33.47 13.10
C THR A 570 21.18 34.61 13.48
N ASP A 571 20.86 35.38 14.53
CA ASP A 571 21.72 36.47 14.98
C ASP A 571 23.12 35.93 15.37
N PRO A 572 24.22 36.37 14.72
CA PRO A 572 25.56 35.88 15.01
C PRO A 572 26.06 36.28 16.42
N SER A 573 25.38 37.23 17.09
CA SER A 573 25.66 37.59 18.48
C SER A 573 24.93 36.72 19.50
N ALA A 574 23.96 35.92 19.06
CA ALA A 574 23.25 34.99 19.92
C ALA A 574 24.15 33.81 20.33
N PRO A 575 23.84 33.11 21.44
CA PRO A 575 24.61 31.94 21.86
C PRO A 575 24.37 30.70 20.97
N TRP A 576 23.50 30.81 19.97
CA TRP A 576 23.18 29.78 18.99
C TRP A 576 23.51 30.26 17.57
N ALA A 577 23.83 29.33 16.67
CA ALA A 577 23.92 29.62 15.24
C ALA A 577 22.54 29.76 14.60
N LYS A 578 21.55 29.04 15.14
CA LYS A 578 20.16 29.11 14.71
C LYS A 578 19.21 28.69 15.82
N LEU A 579 18.20 29.49 16.07
CA LEU A 579 17.02 29.13 16.83
C LEU A 579 15.83 29.12 15.87
N THR A 580 14.94 28.15 16.03
CA THR A 580 13.64 28.23 15.39
C THR A 580 12.56 27.72 16.33
N VAL A 581 11.47 28.46 16.36
CA VAL A 581 10.27 28.14 17.15
C VAL A 581 9.10 28.13 16.21
N GLU A 582 8.34 27.06 16.20
CA GLU A 582 7.14 26.90 15.37
C GLU A 582 5.96 26.41 16.22
N ALA A 583 4.77 26.82 15.83
CA ALA A 583 3.53 26.34 16.41
C ALA A 583 2.49 26.16 15.31
N TRP A 584 1.66 25.13 15.44
CA TRP A 584 0.65 24.80 14.45
C TRP A 584 -0.68 24.40 15.09
N TYR A 585 -1.72 24.57 14.30
CA TYR A 585 -3.03 23.99 14.51
C TYR A 585 -3.59 23.58 13.15
N ASN A 586 -4.02 22.34 13.00
CA ASN A 586 -4.79 21.88 11.86
C ASN A 586 -5.99 21.06 12.30
N SER A 587 -7.03 21.05 11.48
CA SER A 587 -8.26 20.31 11.72
C SER A 587 -8.80 19.82 10.39
N THR A 588 -9.28 18.58 10.38
CA THR A 588 -9.94 17.95 9.25
C THR A 588 -11.26 17.38 9.72
N ARG A 589 -12.35 17.72 9.03
CA ARG A 589 -13.68 17.13 9.21
C ARG A 589 -14.06 16.43 7.92
N PHE A 590 -14.75 15.32 8.02
CA PHE A 590 -15.31 14.65 6.85
C PHE A 590 -16.70 14.10 7.15
N ASP A 591 -17.47 13.94 6.08
CA ASP A 591 -18.67 13.11 6.02
C ASP A 591 -18.74 12.34 4.69
N GLY A 592 -19.43 11.21 4.73
CA GLY A 592 -19.50 10.31 3.60
C GLY A 592 -20.67 9.34 3.68
N ASN A 593 -20.98 8.72 2.55
CA ASN A 593 -22.10 7.81 2.42
C ASN A 593 -21.86 6.71 1.38
N THR A 594 -22.88 5.89 1.20
CA THR A 594 -22.92 4.69 0.34
C THR A 594 -23.83 4.87 -0.89
N THR A 595 -24.56 5.99 -1.00
CA THR A 595 -25.71 6.18 -1.90
C THR A 595 -25.38 5.91 -3.37
N ASN A 596 -24.21 6.36 -3.84
CA ASN A 596 -23.81 6.27 -5.25
C ASN A 596 -22.95 5.05 -5.58
N LYS A 597 -22.84 4.08 -4.67
CA LYS A 597 -21.96 2.91 -4.84
C LYS A 597 -22.66 1.66 -5.41
N ARG A 598 -23.90 1.80 -5.86
CA ARG A 598 -24.68 0.73 -6.52
C ARG A 598 -24.61 0.84 -8.04
N LEU A 599 -23.41 0.64 -8.58
CA LEU A 599 -23.15 0.75 -10.01
C LEU A 599 -23.25 -0.63 -10.68
N GLY A 600 -24.00 -0.74 -11.78
CA GLY A 600 -24.18 -2.02 -12.47
C GLY A 600 -22.89 -2.54 -13.13
N HIS A 601 -22.00 -1.64 -13.53
CA HIS A 601 -20.72 -1.97 -14.17
C HIS A 601 -19.58 -2.19 -13.15
N PHE A 602 -19.76 -1.74 -11.90
CA PHE A 602 -18.79 -1.88 -10.82
C PHE A 602 -19.53 -2.22 -9.52
N PRO A 603 -19.92 -3.50 -9.32
CA PRO A 603 -20.77 -3.91 -8.22
C PRO A 603 -19.98 -3.94 -6.90
N GLU A 604 -20.16 -2.92 -6.06
CA GLU A 604 -19.60 -2.85 -4.71
C GLU A 604 -20.67 -3.25 -3.69
N LEU A 605 -21.66 -2.38 -3.48
CA LEU A 605 -22.72 -2.62 -2.50
C LEU A 605 -23.68 -3.74 -2.89
N GLN A 606 -23.85 -4.01 -4.18
CA GLN A 606 -24.65 -5.17 -4.61
C GLN A 606 -24.03 -6.49 -4.15
N ARG A 607 -22.71 -6.55 -3.89
CA ARG A 607 -22.08 -7.72 -3.27
C ARG A 607 -22.46 -7.86 -1.80
N VAL A 608 -22.58 -6.73 -1.12
CA VAL A 608 -23.06 -6.68 0.26
C VAL A 608 -24.51 -7.12 0.34
N ASP A 609 -25.37 -6.53 -0.51
CA ASP A 609 -26.79 -6.89 -0.63
C ASP A 609 -26.94 -8.40 -0.92
N PHE A 610 -26.16 -8.94 -1.87
CA PHE A 610 -26.17 -10.37 -2.21
C PHE A 610 -25.80 -11.27 -1.02
N ALA A 611 -24.72 -10.93 -0.31
CA ALA A 611 -24.22 -11.80 0.73
C ALA A 611 -25.11 -11.80 1.97
N LEU A 612 -25.69 -10.66 2.32
CA LEU A 612 -26.70 -10.55 3.38
C LEU A 612 -27.92 -11.43 3.08
N PHE A 613 -28.44 -11.35 1.85
CA PHE A 613 -29.56 -12.19 1.44
C PHE A 613 -29.23 -13.69 1.55
N ARG A 614 -28.04 -14.09 1.10
CA ARG A 614 -27.60 -15.48 1.15
C ARG A 614 -27.44 -15.97 2.58
N GLU A 615 -26.90 -15.14 3.46
CA GLU A 615 -26.74 -15.48 4.87
C GLU A 615 -28.08 -15.65 5.57
N ALA A 616 -29.06 -14.81 5.24
CA ALA A 616 -30.38 -14.87 5.84
C ALA A 616 -31.21 -16.08 5.36
N THR A 617 -31.06 -16.47 4.09
CA THR A 617 -31.94 -17.46 3.46
C THR A 617 -31.29 -18.80 3.16
N GLY A 618 -29.97 -18.86 3.10
CA GLY A 618 -29.24 -19.96 2.47
C GLY A 618 -29.45 -20.08 0.95
N LEU A 619 -30.16 -19.14 0.32
CA LEU A 619 -30.49 -19.15 -1.10
C LEU A 619 -29.70 -18.08 -1.87
N SER A 620 -29.57 -18.29 -3.18
CA SER A 620 -29.19 -17.21 -4.09
C SER A 620 -30.43 -16.39 -4.46
N PRO A 621 -30.39 -15.05 -4.38
CA PRO A 621 -31.52 -14.21 -4.75
C PRO A 621 -31.90 -14.38 -6.23
N ILE A 622 -33.21 -14.40 -6.51
CA ILE A 622 -33.76 -14.52 -7.87
C ILE A 622 -34.24 -13.14 -8.34
N GLY A 623 -33.36 -12.36 -9.01
CA GLY A 623 -33.72 -11.07 -9.62
C GLY A 623 -32.86 -9.87 -9.17
N PRO A 624 -33.09 -8.66 -9.73
CA PRO A 624 -32.35 -7.45 -9.38
C PRO A 624 -32.59 -7.05 -7.90
N PHE A 625 -31.50 -6.73 -7.20
CA PHE A 625 -31.44 -6.53 -5.74
C PHE A 625 -32.32 -5.36 -5.24
N ALA A 626 -33.01 -5.59 -4.12
CA ALA A 626 -33.49 -4.51 -3.27
C ALA A 626 -32.28 -3.88 -2.56
N LYS A 627 -32.27 -2.55 -2.48
CA LYS A 627 -31.28 -1.77 -1.73
C LYS A 627 -31.30 -2.26 -0.28
N THR A 628 -30.34 -3.08 0.13
CA THR A 628 -30.44 -3.79 1.43
C THR A 628 -29.73 -3.04 2.53
N VAL A 629 -28.53 -2.51 2.29
CA VAL A 629 -27.77 -1.74 3.31
C VAL A 629 -27.33 -0.37 2.82
N ASP A 630 -27.60 0.65 3.61
CA ASP A 630 -26.98 1.95 3.50
C ASP A 630 -26.15 2.25 4.74
N GLY A 631 -25.05 2.96 4.53
CA GLY A 631 -24.21 3.51 5.57
C GLY A 631 -23.94 4.99 5.36
N THR A 632 -23.83 5.71 6.47
CA THR A 632 -23.21 7.05 6.55
C THR A 632 -22.02 7.00 7.49
N THR A 633 -21.05 7.89 7.28
CA THR A 633 -19.93 8.08 8.20
C THR A 633 -19.64 9.56 8.38
N ASP A 634 -19.24 9.94 9.59
CA ASP A 634 -18.71 11.27 9.88
C ASP A 634 -17.55 11.17 10.87
N GLY A 635 -16.66 12.15 10.81
CA GLY A 635 -15.56 12.20 11.76
C GLY A 635 -14.82 13.51 11.73
N ASN A 636 -13.94 13.66 12.71
CA ASN A 636 -13.02 14.78 12.74
C ASN A 636 -11.69 14.38 13.37
N LEU A 637 -10.69 15.18 13.02
CA LEU A 637 -9.34 15.11 13.54
C LEU A 637 -8.86 16.53 13.74
N PHE A 638 -8.20 16.82 14.85
CA PHE A 638 -7.38 18.01 14.98
C PHE A 638 -5.99 17.65 15.47
N SER A 639 -4.98 18.39 15.01
CA SER A 639 -3.63 18.37 15.56
C SER A 639 -3.23 19.79 15.93
N SER A 640 -2.73 19.97 17.15
CA SER A 640 -2.01 21.17 17.56
C SER A 640 -0.65 20.79 18.11
N GLY A 641 0.28 21.72 18.04
CA GLY A 641 1.59 21.50 18.63
C GLY A 641 2.51 22.68 18.51
N ALA A 642 3.67 22.52 19.12
CA ALA A 642 4.77 23.47 19.05
C ALA A 642 6.09 22.72 19.04
N ARG A 643 7.09 23.28 18.36
CA ARG A 643 8.45 22.77 18.32
C ARG A 643 9.43 23.93 18.48
N ALA A 644 10.47 23.70 19.27
CA ALA A 644 11.61 24.59 19.38
C ALA A 644 12.89 23.80 19.13
N GLY A 645 13.73 24.29 18.23
CA GLY A 645 15.01 23.69 17.87
C GLY A 645 16.12 24.73 17.88
N VAL A 646 17.27 24.35 18.43
CA VAL A 646 18.47 25.20 18.52
C VAL A 646 19.66 24.45 17.92
N THR A 647 20.41 25.13 17.06
CA THR A 647 21.69 24.67 16.50
C THR A 647 22.83 25.44 17.13
N PHE A 648 23.77 24.73 17.75
CA PHE A 648 25.02 25.25 18.29
C PHE A 648 26.20 24.82 17.43
N GLY A 649 27.20 25.69 17.27
CA GLY A 649 28.35 25.44 16.40
C GLY A 649 28.08 25.81 14.95
N ASP A 650 29.01 25.45 14.07
CA ASP A 650 28.94 25.80 12.65
C ASP A 650 28.20 24.69 11.88
N PRO A 651 27.05 24.99 11.24
CA PRO A 651 26.28 24.02 10.43
C PRO A 651 27.11 23.33 9.35
N GLU A 652 28.12 24.00 8.79
CA GLU A 652 29.03 23.49 7.76
C GLU A 652 30.16 22.63 8.35
N ALA A 653 30.37 22.68 9.67
CA ALA A 653 31.36 21.90 10.38
C ALA A 653 30.72 21.05 11.49
N SER A 654 31.26 21.13 12.71
CA SER A 654 30.70 20.43 13.87
C SER A 654 29.58 21.25 14.48
N HIS A 655 28.39 20.64 14.59
CA HIS A 655 27.25 21.30 15.22
C HIS A 655 26.40 20.32 16.02
N LEU A 656 25.76 20.86 17.05
CA LEU A 656 24.82 20.16 17.94
C LEU A 656 23.44 20.78 17.77
N ASN A 657 22.46 19.96 17.42
CA ASN A 657 21.06 20.33 17.36
C ASN A 657 20.39 19.79 18.63
N VAL A 658 19.66 20.64 19.34
CA VAL A 658 18.86 20.23 20.49
C VAL A 658 17.47 20.83 20.30
N GLY A 659 16.44 20.04 20.58
CA GLY A 659 15.09 20.57 20.49
C GLY A 659 14.11 19.81 21.34
N THR A 660 12.93 20.40 21.43
CA THR A 660 11.76 19.83 22.10
C THR A 660 10.54 20.13 21.26
N ASP A 661 9.57 19.24 21.32
CA ASP A 661 8.28 19.42 20.71
C ASP A 661 7.17 18.85 21.60
N ILE A 662 5.96 19.35 21.37
CA ILE A 662 4.75 18.80 21.95
C ILE A 662 3.71 18.73 20.84
N ARG A 663 3.06 17.57 20.72
CA ARG A 663 1.92 17.37 19.84
C ARG A 663 0.71 16.93 20.63
N HIS A 664 -0.44 17.54 20.35
CA HIS A 664 -1.74 17.11 20.85
C HIS A 664 -2.64 16.78 19.65
N LEU A 665 -3.20 15.57 19.67
CA LEU A 665 -4.08 15.05 18.64
C LEU A 665 -5.43 14.72 19.28
N GLY A 666 -6.53 15.00 18.60
CA GLY A 666 -7.85 14.48 18.94
C GLY A 666 -8.54 13.96 17.70
N GLN A 667 -9.23 12.83 17.81
CA GLN A 667 -9.89 12.16 16.69
C GLN A 667 -11.18 11.47 17.14
N ARG A 668 -12.19 11.46 16.27
CA ARG A 668 -13.40 10.62 16.40
C ARG A 668 -13.87 10.16 15.03
N ILE A 669 -14.47 8.98 14.96
CA ILE A 669 -15.10 8.45 13.75
C ILE A 669 -16.40 7.79 14.15
N ASN A 670 -17.48 8.04 13.42
CA ASN A 670 -18.79 7.46 13.61
C ASN A 670 -19.29 6.87 12.29
N GLU A 671 -19.95 5.72 12.34
CA GLU A 671 -20.58 5.08 11.18
C GLU A 671 -21.96 4.57 11.55
N HIS A 672 -22.98 4.95 10.79
CA HIS A 672 -24.34 4.49 11.02
C HIS A 672 -24.81 3.68 9.83
N PHE A 673 -25.30 2.47 10.08
CA PHE A 673 -25.81 1.58 9.05
C PHE A 673 -27.30 1.36 9.22
N THR A 674 -28.02 1.35 8.11
CA THR A 674 -29.44 1.05 8.05
C THR A 674 -29.65 -0.03 7.00
N VAL A 675 -30.26 -1.11 7.42
CA VAL A 675 -30.77 -2.20 6.61
C VAL A 675 -32.21 -1.83 6.24
N ASP A 676 -32.62 -2.04 4.99
CA ASP A 676 -33.98 -1.71 4.56
C ASP A 676 -35.02 -2.53 5.36
N PRO A 677 -35.89 -1.88 6.15
CA PRO A 677 -36.90 -2.56 6.96
C PRO A 677 -38.00 -3.25 6.11
N ALA A 678 -38.09 -2.97 4.81
CA ALA A 678 -39.00 -3.68 3.90
C ALA A 678 -38.46 -5.04 3.44
N ASN A 679 -37.27 -5.44 3.93
CA ASN A 679 -36.63 -6.71 3.59
C ASN A 679 -36.85 -7.74 4.72
N ASP A 680 -38.08 -8.25 4.84
CA ASP A 680 -38.52 -9.31 5.78
C ASP A 680 -37.63 -10.57 5.74
N VAL A 681 -36.88 -10.74 4.66
CA VAL A 681 -35.99 -11.87 4.43
C VAL A 681 -34.68 -11.75 5.21
N VAL A 682 -34.14 -10.54 5.40
CA VAL A 682 -32.88 -10.29 6.12
C VAL A 682 -33.09 -9.75 7.54
N GLU A 683 -34.30 -9.30 7.88
CA GLU A 683 -34.69 -8.90 9.24
C GLU A 683 -34.27 -9.92 10.33
N PRO A 684 -34.38 -11.26 10.13
CA PRO A 684 -33.96 -12.23 11.14
C PRO A 684 -32.47 -12.22 11.50
N LEU A 685 -31.60 -11.67 10.64
CA LEU A 685 -30.17 -11.50 10.93
C LEU A 685 -29.89 -10.30 11.85
N PHE A 686 -30.83 -9.38 11.98
CA PHE A 686 -30.72 -8.16 12.78
C PHE A 686 -31.82 -8.11 13.85
N PRO A 687 -31.82 -9.05 14.81
CA PRO A 687 -32.89 -9.19 15.81
C PRO A 687 -33.02 -7.98 16.77
N ASP A 688 -31.95 -7.20 16.92
CA ASP A 688 -31.91 -5.97 17.72
C ASP A 688 -32.36 -4.71 16.94
N GLY A 689 -32.78 -4.90 15.69
CA GLY A 689 -33.30 -3.87 14.79
C GLY A 689 -32.46 -3.74 13.52
N PRO A 690 -33.04 -3.26 12.40
CA PRO A 690 -32.37 -3.19 11.10
C PRO A 690 -31.28 -2.11 11.03
N SER A 691 -30.78 -1.57 12.13
CA SER A 691 -29.74 -0.53 12.13
C SER A 691 -28.71 -0.81 13.19
N PHE A 692 -27.44 -0.59 12.87
CA PHE A 692 -26.34 -0.72 13.81
C PHE A 692 -25.34 0.43 13.64
N HIS A 693 -24.52 0.65 14.66
CA HIS A 693 -23.54 1.72 14.72
C HIS A 693 -22.17 1.14 15.06
N THR A 694 -21.13 1.65 14.43
CA THR A 694 -19.72 1.41 14.79
C THR A 694 -19.05 2.77 14.95
N ASN A 695 -18.04 2.84 15.80
CA ASN A 695 -17.34 4.09 16.02
C ASN A 695 -15.88 3.89 16.42
N MET A 696 -15.16 4.99 16.48
CA MET A 696 -14.00 5.15 17.32
C MET A 696 -14.36 6.26 18.31
N PRO A 697 -14.49 5.96 19.60
CA PRO A 697 -14.80 6.93 20.64
C PRO A 697 -13.86 8.12 20.54
N ARG A 698 -14.33 9.32 20.95
CA ARG A 698 -13.48 10.49 20.93
C ARG A 698 -12.22 10.23 21.74
N SER A 699 -11.09 10.31 21.07
CA SER A 699 -9.81 9.90 21.62
C SER A 699 -8.77 10.99 21.42
N TRP A 700 -7.77 11.02 22.30
CA TRP A 700 -6.70 12.00 22.28
C TRP A 700 -5.34 11.35 22.46
N SER A 701 -4.32 11.96 21.85
CA SER A 701 -2.92 11.63 22.05
C SER A 701 -2.15 12.90 22.39
N THR A 702 -1.35 12.89 23.44
CA THR A 702 -0.43 13.98 23.80
C THR A 702 0.99 13.44 23.86
N ASP A 703 1.91 14.11 23.19
CA ASP A 703 3.25 13.60 22.91
C ASP A 703 4.28 14.73 23.04
N PRO A 704 4.77 15.02 24.27
CA PRO A 704 5.96 15.81 24.50
C PRO A 704 7.24 14.98 24.28
N GLY A 705 8.17 15.54 23.51
CA GLY A 705 9.46 14.94 23.19
C GLY A 705 10.64 15.89 23.30
N VAL A 706 11.82 15.31 23.49
CA VAL A 706 13.11 16.01 23.48
C VAL A 706 14.10 15.22 22.64
N TYR A 707 14.87 15.90 21.80
CA TYR A 707 15.91 15.29 20.98
C TYR A 707 17.24 16.05 21.06
N ALA A 708 18.31 15.33 20.76
CA ALA A 708 19.63 15.89 20.51
C ALA A 708 20.30 15.16 19.34
N GLU A 709 20.97 15.90 18.47
CA GLU A 709 21.66 15.37 17.31
C GLU A 709 22.99 16.09 17.11
N TRP A 710 24.09 15.35 17.11
CA TRP A 710 25.42 15.86 16.90
C TRP A 710 25.96 15.40 15.54
N SER A 711 26.33 16.36 14.70
CA SER A 711 27.00 16.14 13.41
C SER A 711 28.45 16.56 13.53
N HIS A 712 29.36 15.67 13.11
CA HIS A 712 30.79 15.89 13.20
C HIS A 712 31.51 15.40 11.93
N PRO A 713 32.19 16.29 11.18
CA PRO A 713 33.13 15.89 10.14
C PRO A 713 34.41 15.37 10.83
N VAL A 714 34.52 14.05 10.99
CA VAL A 714 35.67 13.41 11.63
C VAL A 714 36.95 13.65 10.83
N THR A 715 36.83 13.68 9.50
CA THR A 715 37.85 14.14 8.55
C THR A 715 37.15 14.86 7.39
N GLU A 716 37.88 15.45 6.45
CA GLU A 716 37.30 16.02 5.22
C GLU A 716 36.53 14.98 4.39
N ALA A 717 36.90 13.70 4.48
CA ALA A 717 36.31 12.59 3.75
C ALA A 717 35.32 11.75 4.58
N TRP A 718 35.17 12.02 5.88
CA TRP A 718 34.32 11.24 6.77
C TRP A 718 33.44 12.14 7.62
N LYS A 719 32.13 12.05 7.40
CA LYS A 719 31.11 12.67 8.24
C LYS A 719 30.37 11.62 9.05
N ALA A 720 30.15 11.92 10.33
CA ALA A 720 29.38 11.08 11.25
C ALA A 720 28.28 11.90 11.92
N ILE A 721 27.12 11.30 12.11
CA ILE A 721 25.99 11.90 12.83
C ILE A 721 25.48 10.91 13.86
N VAL A 722 25.23 11.40 15.07
CA VAL A 722 24.62 10.65 16.17
C VAL A 722 23.39 11.42 16.62
N GLY A 723 22.26 10.75 16.72
CA GLY A 723 21.02 11.33 17.24
C GLY A 723 20.40 10.47 18.33
N ALA A 724 19.70 11.12 19.27
CA ALA A 724 18.87 10.46 20.26
C ALA A 724 17.61 11.28 20.58
N ARG A 725 16.53 10.60 20.96
CA ARG A 725 15.23 11.18 21.29
C ARG A 725 14.52 10.37 22.37
N VAL A 726 13.76 11.04 23.23
CA VAL A 726 12.82 10.45 24.17
C VAL A 726 11.47 11.17 24.07
N ASP A 727 10.38 10.41 24.06
CA ASP A 727 9.00 10.90 24.02
C ASP A 727 8.16 10.27 25.13
N PHE A 728 7.17 11.02 25.64
CA PHE A 728 6.24 10.55 26.66
C PHE A 728 4.80 10.64 26.15
N VAL A 729 4.30 9.57 25.53
CA VAL A 729 3.02 9.57 24.84
C VAL A 729 1.90 9.16 25.80
N TRP A 730 0.90 10.01 25.96
CA TRP A 730 -0.36 9.68 26.64
C TRP A 730 -1.47 9.56 25.61
N THR A 731 -2.09 8.38 25.50
CA THR A 731 -3.35 8.19 24.75
C THR A 731 -4.53 7.93 25.67
N LYS A 732 -5.69 8.50 25.35
CA LYS A 732 -6.95 8.24 26.08
C LYS A 732 -8.17 8.28 25.18
N ALA A 733 -9.17 7.46 25.47
CA ALA A 733 -10.49 7.54 24.86
C ALA A 733 -11.58 7.94 25.87
N ARG A 734 -12.59 8.68 25.41
CA ARG A 734 -13.74 9.08 26.25
C ARG A 734 -14.65 7.88 26.46
N PHE A 735 -14.70 7.38 27.69
CA PHE A 735 -15.53 6.22 28.06
C PHE A 735 -17.02 6.37 27.70
N GLY A 736 -17.60 7.58 27.86
CA GLY A 736 -19.00 7.83 27.52
C GLY A 736 -19.34 7.77 26.02
N ASP A 737 -18.33 7.78 25.14
CA ASP A 737 -18.50 7.63 23.70
C ASP A 737 -18.26 6.17 23.24
N VAL A 738 -17.89 5.26 24.15
CA VAL A 738 -17.76 3.82 23.83
C VAL A 738 -19.15 3.26 23.54
N ASN A 739 -19.29 2.57 22.41
CA ASN A 739 -20.53 1.89 22.09
C ASN A 739 -20.74 0.71 23.07
N PRO A 740 -21.77 0.73 23.93
CA PRO A 740 -21.98 -0.32 24.93
C PRO A 740 -22.29 -1.69 24.31
N ASP A 741 -22.83 -1.69 23.08
CA ASP A 741 -23.13 -2.90 22.31
C ASP A 741 -21.99 -3.27 21.33
N GLY A 742 -20.88 -2.52 21.38
CA GLY A 742 -19.72 -2.68 20.52
C GLY A 742 -18.74 -3.76 21.01
N ILE A 743 -17.79 -4.10 20.15
CA ILE A 743 -16.76 -5.12 20.43
C ILE A 743 -15.77 -4.57 21.45
N LEU A 744 -15.37 -3.30 21.30
CA LEU A 744 -14.42 -2.65 22.22
C LEU A 744 -14.92 -2.65 23.67
N ALA A 745 -16.23 -2.50 23.89
CA ALA A 745 -16.83 -2.54 25.23
C ALA A 745 -16.64 -3.90 25.92
N SER A 746 -16.57 -5.00 25.17
CA SER A 746 -16.34 -6.34 25.71
C SER A 746 -14.89 -6.62 26.09
N GLU A 747 -13.96 -5.75 25.66
CA GLU A 747 -12.51 -5.87 25.88
C GLU A 747 -12.00 -4.98 27.00
N ILE A 748 -12.86 -4.14 27.59
CA ILE A 748 -12.51 -3.18 28.66
C ILE A 748 -13.35 -3.44 29.91
N ASP A 749 -12.71 -3.46 31.08
CA ASP A 749 -13.39 -3.65 32.37
C ASP A 749 -13.70 -2.31 33.06
N THR A 750 -12.83 -1.31 32.86
CA THR A 750 -12.90 -0.02 33.53
C THR A 750 -12.53 1.14 32.60
N PRO A 751 -12.97 2.39 32.91
CA PRO A 751 -12.54 3.56 32.16
C PRO A 751 -11.01 3.76 32.10
N ARG A 752 -10.26 3.17 33.03
CA ARG A 752 -8.80 3.25 33.06
C ARG A 752 -8.13 2.42 31.96
N ASP A 753 -8.80 1.40 31.42
CA ASP A 753 -8.25 0.56 30.36
C ASP A 753 -8.09 1.35 29.04
N LEU A 754 -8.87 2.42 28.90
CA LEU A 754 -8.78 3.36 27.78
C LEU A 754 -7.65 4.37 27.93
N GLU A 755 -6.92 4.43 29.04
CA GLU A 755 -5.81 5.35 29.25
C GLU A 755 -4.47 4.60 29.20
N GLN A 756 -3.57 5.03 28.31
CA GLN A 756 -2.26 4.41 28.12
C GLN A 756 -1.14 5.45 28.17
N TYR A 757 -0.01 5.02 28.73
CA TYR A 757 1.20 5.83 28.88
C TYR A 757 2.39 5.07 28.31
N ASP A 758 2.94 5.55 27.20
CA ASP A 758 4.08 4.97 26.52
C ASP A 758 5.30 5.89 26.66
N THR A 759 6.42 5.35 27.14
CA THR A 759 7.71 6.03 27.07
C THR A 759 8.48 5.49 25.88
N LEU A 760 8.74 6.36 24.91
CA LEU A 760 9.45 5.99 23.68
C LEU A 760 10.88 6.51 23.72
N TYR A 761 11.80 5.77 23.12
CA TYR A 761 13.17 6.22 22.88
C TYR A 761 13.65 5.77 21.52
N ALA A 762 14.45 6.61 20.90
CA ALA A 762 15.04 6.34 19.60
C ALA A 762 16.46 6.91 19.55
N PHE A 763 17.33 6.26 18.79
CA PHE A 763 18.70 6.73 18.57
C PHE A 763 19.21 6.21 17.25
N TYR A 764 20.16 6.92 16.65
CA TYR A 764 20.82 6.43 15.46
C TYR A 764 22.27 6.91 15.37
N TYR A 765 23.02 6.20 14.54
CA TYR A 765 24.31 6.58 14.04
C TYR A 765 24.31 6.44 12.52
N THR A 766 24.72 7.49 11.80
CA THR A 766 24.95 7.45 10.36
C THR A 766 26.35 7.93 10.03
N ASN A 767 26.92 7.37 8.98
CA ASN A 767 28.24 7.72 8.49
C ASN A 767 28.24 7.84 6.96
N GLU A 768 29.02 8.79 6.47
CA GLU A 768 29.33 8.98 5.07
C GLU A 768 30.85 9.03 4.89
N TRP A 769 31.36 8.20 3.99
CA TRP A 769 32.79 8.10 3.64
C TRP A 769 32.99 8.38 2.15
N GLN A 770 33.57 9.54 1.83
CA GLN A 770 34.03 9.87 0.49
C GLN A 770 35.39 9.21 0.26
N LEU A 771 35.41 8.05 -0.39
CA LEU A 771 36.64 7.30 -0.65
C LEU A 771 37.57 8.03 -1.63
N ASN A 772 36.98 8.77 -2.56
CA ASN A 772 37.60 9.65 -3.54
C ASN A 772 36.53 10.57 -4.14
N GLU A 773 36.92 11.39 -5.13
CA GLU A 773 36.03 12.33 -5.82
C GLU A 773 34.81 11.69 -6.50
N HIS A 774 34.81 10.38 -6.70
CA HIS A 774 33.73 9.65 -7.39
C HIS A 774 32.91 8.74 -6.49
N TRP A 775 33.51 8.14 -5.46
CA TRP A 775 32.87 7.10 -4.65
C TRP A 775 32.57 7.57 -3.24
N THR A 776 31.29 7.45 -2.86
CA THR A 776 30.82 7.69 -1.50
C THR A 776 30.17 6.42 -0.96
N LEU A 777 30.67 5.92 0.16
CA LEU A 777 30.07 4.84 0.93
C LEU A 777 29.25 5.42 2.07
N THR A 778 28.13 4.77 2.37
CA THR A 778 27.25 5.18 3.46
C THR A 778 26.90 3.99 4.36
N GLY A 779 26.75 4.27 5.64
CA GLY A 779 26.35 3.30 6.66
C GLY A 779 25.40 3.93 7.66
N GLY A 780 24.44 3.15 8.15
CA GLY A 780 23.46 3.57 9.14
C GLY A 780 23.10 2.43 10.08
N PHE A 781 22.94 2.77 11.36
CA PHE A 781 22.35 1.90 12.36
C PHE A 781 21.41 2.75 13.23
N GLY A 782 20.16 2.32 13.35
CA GLY A 782 19.14 3.06 14.09
C GLY A 782 18.22 2.15 14.89
N HIS A 783 17.73 2.68 15.99
CA HIS A 783 16.63 2.14 16.77
C HIS A 783 15.53 3.19 16.87
N GLY A 784 14.31 2.83 16.46
CA GLY A 784 13.15 3.71 16.47
C GLY A 784 11.96 3.08 17.17
N GLN A 785 11.10 3.90 17.75
CA GLN A 785 9.84 3.46 18.34
C GLN A 785 8.70 4.34 17.88
N ARG A 786 7.52 3.75 17.75
CA ARG A 786 6.28 4.48 17.50
C ARG A 786 5.20 4.08 18.50
N PRO A 787 4.32 5.01 18.92
CA PRO A 787 3.14 4.63 19.67
C PRO A 787 2.12 3.97 18.73
N PRO A 788 1.24 3.11 19.25
CA PRO A 788 0.01 2.75 18.56
C PRO A 788 -0.86 4.00 18.29
N THR A 789 -1.49 4.04 17.14
CA THR A 789 -2.41 5.12 16.73
C THR A 789 -3.73 5.02 17.49
N LEU A 790 -4.51 6.11 17.50
CA LEU A 790 -5.83 6.13 18.15
C LEU A 790 -6.79 5.10 17.54
N VAL A 791 -6.70 4.87 16.22
CA VAL A 791 -7.49 3.86 15.51
C VAL A 791 -7.03 2.43 15.89
N GLU A 792 -5.72 2.19 15.95
CA GLU A 792 -5.18 0.91 16.40
C GLU A 792 -5.60 0.56 17.84
N ARG A 793 -5.76 1.56 18.72
CA ARG A 793 -6.19 1.35 20.12
C ARG A 793 -7.70 1.27 20.30
N TYR A 794 -8.47 2.12 19.63
CA TYR A 794 -9.85 2.42 20.03
C TYR A 794 -10.90 2.27 18.92
N ALA A 795 -10.54 1.76 17.73
CA ALA A 795 -11.55 1.44 16.73
C ALA A 795 -12.50 0.36 17.24
N ASP A 796 -13.80 0.53 17.03
CA ASP A 796 -14.82 -0.41 17.46
C ASP A 796 -15.60 -0.95 16.25
N GLY A 797 -14.95 -1.85 15.51
CA GLY A 797 -15.54 -2.53 14.36
C GLY A 797 -15.73 -1.64 13.13
N LEU A 798 -14.95 -0.56 13.00
CA LEU A 798 -15.00 0.39 11.88
C LEU A 798 -14.71 -0.27 10.54
N PHE A 799 -15.46 0.07 9.49
CA PHE A 799 -15.18 -0.42 8.13
C PHE A 799 -13.99 0.31 7.51
N LEU A 800 -12.76 -0.11 7.81
CA LEU A 800 -11.55 0.48 7.25
C LEU A 800 -10.92 -0.48 6.26
N SER A 801 -10.75 -0.06 5.02
CA SER A 801 -10.22 -0.90 3.92
C SER A 801 -8.69 -1.05 3.96
N LEU A 802 -8.16 -1.61 5.06
CA LEU A 802 -6.72 -1.73 5.34
C LEU A 802 -6.08 -3.04 4.83
N ALA A 803 -6.88 -4.09 4.60
CA ALA A 803 -6.42 -5.30 3.93
C ALA A 803 -6.77 -5.27 2.45
N GLN A 804 -5.95 -5.93 1.62
CA GLN A 804 -6.13 -5.92 0.16
C GLN A 804 -7.49 -6.49 -0.30
N SER A 805 -7.95 -7.56 0.35
CA SER A 805 -9.07 -8.36 -0.14
C SER A 805 -10.28 -8.31 0.78
N GLY A 806 -11.44 -8.00 0.18
CA GLY A 806 -12.73 -7.94 0.88
C GLY A 806 -12.94 -6.63 1.63
N TYR A 807 -14.12 -6.49 2.24
CA TYR A 807 -14.34 -5.44 3.22
C TYR A 807 -13.67 -5.83 4.53
N THR A 808 -13.16 -4.87 5.28
CA THR A 808 -12.55 -5.15 6.58
C THR A 808 -13.15 -4.27 7.66
N ARG A 809 -13.61 -4.92 8.73
CA ARG A 809 -14.02 -4.26 9.98
C ARG A 809 -12.86 -4.35 10.95
N MET A 810 -12.43 -3.22 11.49
CA MET A 810 -11.23 -3.12 12.32
C MET A 810 -11.61 -2.88 13.77
N VAL A 811 -11.08 -3.72 14.65
CA VAL A 811 -11.21 -3.62 16.10
C VAL A 811 -9.86 -3.27 16.70
N GLY A 812 -9.83 -2.20 17.49
CA GLY A 812 -8.67 -1.73 18.23
C GLY A 812 -8.41 -2.54 19.50
N ASP A 813 -7.19 -2.45 19.99
CA ASP A 813 -6.78 -3.01 21.28
C ASP A 813 -6.10 -1.90 22.11
N PRO A 814 -6.74 -1.42 23.20
CA PRO A 814 -6.17 -0.40 24.06
C PRO A 814 -4.81 -0.80 24.64
N PHE A 815 -4.48 -2.09 24.73
CA PHE A 815 -3.26 -2.61 25.35
C PHE A 815 -2.11 -2.86 24.37
N LEU A 816 -2.25 -2.43 23.10
CA LEU A 816 -1.15 -2.51 22.15
C LEU A 816 0.11 -1.85 22.70
N LYS A 817 1.23 -2.52 22.45
CA LYS A 817 2.57 -2.04 22.79
C LYS A 817 3.13 -1.20 21.64
N PRO A 818 3.99 -0.21 21.95
CA PRO A 818 4.79 0.47 20.94
C PRO A 818 5.60 -0.52 20.08
N GLU A 819 5.61 -0.30 18.76
CA GLU A 819 6.51 -1.02 17.87
C GLU A 819 7.94 -0.52 18.06
N ARG A 820 8.91 -1.43 17.94
CA ARG A 820 10.33 -1.14 18.17
C ARG A 820 11.17 -1.68 17.04
N ASP A 821 11.69 -0.79 16.20
CA ASP A 821 12.48 -1.14 15.03
C ASP A 821 13.98 -1.00 15.31
N TRP A 822 14.74 -2.02 14.91
CA TRP A 822 16.19 -1.97 14.77
C TRP A 822 16.56 -2.10 13.30
N GLN A 823 17.22 -1.11 12.72
CA GLN A 823 17.56 -1.12 11.30
C GLN A 823 19.04 -0.90 11.06
N ILE A 824 19.58 -1.64 10.09
CA ILE A 824 20.91 -1.41 9.50
C ILE A 824 20.73 -1.06 8.04
N ASP A 825 21.51 -0.07 7.59
CA ASP A 825 21.58 0.36 6.21
C ASP A 825 23.03 0.44 5.74
N VAL A 826 23.28 0.00 4.51
CA VAL A 826 24.56 0.17 3.84
C VAL A 826 24.33 0.60 2.40
N GLY A 827 25.13 1.54 1.93
CA GLY A 827 25.00 2.07 0.58
C GLY A 827 26.34 2.43 -0.06
N ALA A 828 26.33 2.46 -1.38
CA ALA A 828 27.43 2.96 -2.19
C ALA A 828 26.84 3.80 -3.32
N THR A 829 27.40 4.98 -3.51
CA THR A 829 27.07 5.86 -4.63
C THR A 829 28.34 6.21 -5.38
N VAL A 830 28.20 6.32 -6.69
CA VAL A 830 29.27 6.67 -7.60
C VAL A 830 28.81 7.78 -8.52
N ARG A 831 29.60 8.85 -8.59
CA ARG A 831 29.36 10.04 -9.41
C ARG A 831 30.60 10.34 -10.23
N HIS A 832 30.48 10.16 -11.54
CA HIS A 832 31.45 10.60 -12.52
C HIS A 832 30.78 11.63 -13.45
N ASP A 833 31.57 12.34 -14.24
CA ASP A 833 31.07 13.40 -15.14
C ASP A 833 29.90 12.96 -16.05
N ASP A 834 29.95 11.72 -16.55
CA ASP A 834 28.99 11.18 -17.51
C ASP A 834 28.09 10.08 -16.93
N TRP A 835 28.44 9.47 -15.79
CA TRP A 835 27.67 8.34 -15.24
C TRP A 835 27.49 8.45 -13.74
N ARG A 836 26.29 8.09 -13.27
CA ARG A 836 25.89 8.13 -11.87
C ARG A 836 25.15 6.85 -11.51
N ALA A 837 25.46 6.27 -10.36
CA ALA A 837 24.79 5.09 -9.87
C ALA A 837 24.75 5.03 -8.34
N GLY A 838 23.76 4.33 -7.80
CA GLY A 838 23.58 4.09 -6.38
C GLY A 838 23.06 2.68 -6.13
N VAL A 839 23.53 2.07 -5.05
CA VAL A 839 22.98 0.85 -4.46
C VAL A 839 22.82 1.04 -2.96
N ARG A 840 21.67 0.65 -2.42
CA ARG A 840 21.37 0.68 -0.99
C ARG A 840 20.74 -0.65 -0.59
N TYR A 841 21.15 -1.18 0.56
CA TYR A 841 20.56 -2.35 1.19
C TYR A 841 20.17 -2.00 2.61
N PHE A 842 19.02 -2.50 3.05
CA PHE A 842 18.57 -2.36 4.43
C PHE A 842 18.06 -3.68 4.99
N HIS A 843 18.13 -3.80 6.32
CA HIS A 843 17.51 -4.89 7.07
C HIS A 843 16.99 -4.35 8.40
N ALA A 844 15.70 -4.51 8.63
CA ALA A 844 14.96 -4.05 9.79
C ALA A 844 14.42 -5.24 10.60
N TRP A 845 14.49 -5.13 11.92
CA TRP A 845 13.91 -6.06 12.88
C TRP A 845 12.91 -5.30 13.76
N VAL A 846 11.62 -5.47 13.48
CA VAL A 846 10.56 -4.80 14.22
C VAL A 846 10.01 -5.74 15.28
N LEU A 847 10.20 -5.38 16.54
CA LEU A 847 9.65 -6.08 17.70
C LEU A 847 8.27 -5.50 18.04
N ASP A 848 7.38 -6.36 18.54
CA ASP A 848 5.99 -6.02 18.83
C ASP A 848 5.27 -5.39 17.61
N TYR A 849 5.55 -5.88 16.40
CA TYR A 849 4.97 -5.35 15.16
C TYR A 849 3.43 -5.48 15.19
N VAL A 850 2.73 -4.38 14.98
CA VAL A 850 1.26 -4.33 14.92
C VAL A 850 0.81 -4.87 13.57
N THR A 851 0.13 -6.00 13.62
CA THR A 851 -0.49 -6.70 12.50
C THR A 851 -1.94 -7.02 12.86
N PHE A 852 -2.55 -7.94 12.12
CA PHE A 852 -3.94 -8.34 12.31
C PHE A 852 -4.04 -9.78 12.83
N VAL A 853 -5.11 -10.03 13.57
CA VAL A 853 -5.68 -11.35 13.78
C VAL A 853 -7.06 -11.35 13.14
N ASP A 854 -7.36 -12.38 12.35
CA ASP A 854 -8.70 -12.62 11.82
C ASP A 854 -9.51 -13.28 12.93
N ASP A 855 -10.46 -12.57 13.53
CA ASP A 855 -11.27 -13.14 14.62
C ASP A 855 -12.17 -14.29 14.12
N THR A 856 -12.11 -14.67 12.83
CA THR A 856 -12.87 -15.75 12.15
C THR A 856 -14.38 -15.63 12.26
N VAL A 857 -14.84 -14.55 12.87
CA VAL A 857 -16.16 -14.00 12.62
C VAL A 857 -16.10 -13.47 11.20
N THR A 858 -16.39 -14.36 10.25
CA THR A 858 -16.83 -13.92 8.93
C THR A 858 -18.12 -13.16 9.18
N GLY A 859 -18.04 -11.84 9.18
CA GLY A 859 -19.24 -11.03 9.18
C GLY A 859 -19.99 -11.24 7.86
N PHE A 860 -21.14 -10.59 7.75
CA PHE A 860 -21.85 -10.49 6.48
C PHE A 860 -20.90 -10.01 5.37
N ALA A 861 -21.01 -10.55 4.15
CA ALA A 861 -20.52 -9.91 2.92
C ALA A 861 -19.03 -9.83 2.59
N ASP A 862 -18.31 -10.97 2.47
CA ASP A 862 -16.87 -10.95 2.17
C ASP A 862 -16.09 -10.07 3.18
N ALA A 863 -16.71 -9.73 4.32
CA ALA A 863 -16.18 -8.83 5.31
C ALA A 863 -15.47 -9.64 6.38
N ARG A 864 -14.22 -9.27 6.66
CA ARG A 864 -13.44 -9.86 7.74
C ARG A 864 -13.45 -8.94 8.94
N LEU A 865 -13.70 -9.51 10.11
CA LEU A 865 -13.45 -8.83 11.37
C LEU A 865 -11.97 -9.04 11.73
N LEU A 866 -11.20 -7.97 11.62
CA LEU A 866 -9.78 -7.98 11.92
C LEU A 866 -9.53 -7.18 13.20
N ARG A 867 -8.73 -7.76 14.08
CA ARG A 867 -8.29 -7.11 15.32
C ARG A 867 -6.82 -6.72 15.21
N PHE A 868 -6.46 -5.53 15.66
CA PHE A 868 -5.06 -5.15 15.77
C PHE A 868 -4.36 -5.96 16.87
N PHE A 869 -3.13 -6.40 16.60
CA PHE A 869 -2.39 -7.27 17.51
C PHE A 869 -0.87 -7.12 17.33
N ASN A 870 -0.10 -7.14 18.42
CA ASN A 870 1.37 -7.16 18.36
C ASN A 870 1.92 -8.57 18.11
N THR A 871 2.44 -8.85 16.91
CA THR A 871 3.28 -10.04 16.69
C THR A 871 4.68 -9.81 17.27
N PRO A 872 5.29 -10.80 17.96
CA PRO A 872 6.57 -10.60 18.64
C PRO A 872 7.72 -10.06 17.77
N ARG A 873 7.80 -10.52 16.51
CA ARG A 873 8.90 -10.13 15.62
C ARG A 873 8.50 -10.18 14.14
N ALA A 874 8.71 -9.07 13.46
CA ALA A 874 8.69 -8.93 12.02
C ALA A 874 10.09 -8.58 11.48
N THR A 875 10.36 -8.88 10.21
CA THR A 875 11.55 -8.40 9.50
C THR A 875 11.18 -7.82 8.16
N LEU A 876 11.78 -6.67 7.82
CA LEU A 876 11.74 -6.07 6.49
C LEU A 876 13.17 -5.99 5.96
N ALA A 877 13.39 -6.38 4.71
CA ALA A 877 14.71 -6.27 4.08
C ALA A 877 14.54 -5.94 2.60
N GLY A 878 15.51 -5.24 2.03
CA GLY A 878 15.37 -4.82 0.64
C GLY A 878 16.59 -4.16 0.05
N VAL A 879 16.51 -3.92 -1.26
CA VAL A 879 17.56 -3.29 -2.06
C VAL A 879 16.94 -2.21 -2.95
N GLU A 880 17.63 -1.08 -3.05
CA GLU A 880 17.31 0.04 -3.93
C GLU A 880 18.49 0.30 -4.87
N LEU A 881 18.22 0.49 -6.16
CA LEU A 881 19.20 0.69 -7.21
C LEU A 881 18.79 1.89 -8.09
N ASP A 882 19.75 2.75 -8.38
CA ASP A 882 19.61 3.85 -9.33
C ASP A 882 20.82 3.91 -10.26
N TRP A 883 20.59 4.23 -11.53
CA TRP A 883 21.62 4.36 -12.54
C TRP A 883 21.19 5.34 -13.64
N GLU A 884 22.04 6.28 -13.99
CA GLU A 884 21.88 7.13 -15.17
C GLU A 884 23.24 7.30 -15.88
N TYR A 885 23.21 7.35 -17.22
CA TYR A 885 24.41 7.51 -18.03
C TYR A 885 24.17 8.50 -19.16
N ASP A 886 24.89 9.62 -19.17
CA ASP A 886 24.87 10.64 -20.22
C ASP A 886 25.66 10.14 -21.45
N LEU A 887 25.09 9.16 -22.16
CA LEU A 887 25.70 8.49 -23.32
C LEU A 887 26.16 9.48 -24.41
N THR A 888 25.41 10.58 -24.58
CA THR A 888 25.82 11.75 -25.36
C THR A 888 25.28 13.01 -24.69
N ALA A 889 25.69 14.20 -25.13
CA ALA A 889 25.12 15.47 -24.67
C ALA A 889 23.58 15.59 -24.86
N ARG A 890 22.93 14.70 -25.62
CA ARG A 890 21.50 14.73 -25.94
C ARG A 890 20.73 13.45 -25.58
N LEU A 891 21.40 12.44 -25.03
CA LEU A 891 20.80 11.13 -24.77
C LEU A 891 21.31 10.58 -23.44
N THR A 892 20.38 10.37 -22.52
CA THR A 892 20.64 9.80 -21.19
C THR A 892 19.73 8.59 -20.96
N PRO A 893 20.23 7.34 -21.13
CA PRO A 893 19.61 6.18 -20.53
C PRO A 893 19.61 6.24 -18.99
N PHE A 894 18.57 5.68 -18.39
CA PHE A 894 18.45 5.52 -16.95
C PHE A 894 17.73 4.23 -16.56
N ALA A 895 17.99 3.76 -15.34
CA ALA A 895 17.36 2.62 -14.72
C ALA A 895 17.19 2.84 -13.21
N ARG A 896 16.07 2.40 -12.67
CA ARG A 896 15.74 2.41 -11.24
C ARG A 896 15.07 1.10 -10.88
N MET A 897 15.35 0.56 -9.70
CA MET A 897 14.78 -0.69 -9.23
C MET A 897 14.74 -0.70 -7.71
N TRP A 898 13.66 -1.20 -7.13
CA TRP A 898 13.58 -1.46 -5.70
C TRP A 898 12.83 -2.76 -5.42
N TYR A 899 13.20 -3.41 -4.32
CA TYR A 899 12.58 -4.63 -3.82
C TYR A 899 12.57 -4.59 -2.30
N VAL A 900 11.43 -4.96 -1.73
CA VAL A 900 11.28 -5.20 -0.29
C VAL A 900 10.60 -6.55 -0.08
N GLU A 901 11.05 -7.26 0.94
CA GLU A 901 10.37 -8.42 1.51
C GLU A 901 10.05 -8.19 2.98
N GLY A 902 8.92 -8.74 3.41
CA GLY A 902 8.43 -8.65 4.78
C GLY A 902 7.96 -10.01 5.31
N TRP A 903 8.40 -10.38 6.50
CA TRP A 903 8.06 -11.66 7.14
C TRP A 903 7.65 -11.46 8.61
N ASP A 904 6.55 -12.07 9.03
CA ASP A 904 6.27 -12.34 10.44
C ASP A 904 7.08 -13.56 10.87
N ARG A 905 8.16 -13.32 11.61
CA ARG A 905 9.08 -14.38 12.06
C ARG A 905 8.48 -15.28 13.13
N SER A 906 7.38 -14.86 13.74
CA SER A 906 6.72 -15.58 14.81
C SER A 906 5.87 -16.74 14.28
N ILE A 907 5.31 -16.59 13.08
CA ILE A 907 4.55 -17.64 12.37
C ILE A 907 5.29 -18.18 11.14
N GLY A 908 6.37 -17.53 10.70
CA GLY A 908 7.16 -17.99 9.55
C GLY A 908 6.49 -17.71 8.21
N GLU A 909 5.66 -16.68 8.12
CA GLU A 909 4.86 -16.34 6.94
C GLU A 909 5.07 -14.89 6.47
N PRO A 910 4.76 -14.57 5.20
CA PRO A 910 4.86 -13.20 4.67
C PRO A 910 3.92 -12.21 5.38
N LEU A 911 4.40 -10.97 5.54
CA LEU A 911 3.57 -9.86 6.01
C LEU A 911 2.58 -9.41 4.92
N PRO A 912 1.38 -8.96 5.30
CA PRO A 912 0.49 -8.28 4.38
C PRO A 912 1.02 -6.90 3.99
N SER A 913 0.54 -6.41 2.84
CA SER A 913 0.83 -5.08 2.28
C SER A 913 2.29 -4.86 1.90
N ILE A 914 2.98 -5.92 1.47
CA ILE A 914 4.35 -5.81 0.94
C ILE A 914 4.30 -5.73 -0.60
N PRO A 915 4.76 -4.62 -1.20
CA PRO A 915 4.76 -4.47 -2.66
C PRO A 915 5.77 -5.43 -3.33
N PRO A 916 5.54 -5.85 -4.59
CA PRO A 916 6.52 -6.61 -5.36
C PRO A 916 7.71 -5.73 -5.78
N MET A 917 8.73 -6.36 -6.36
CA MET A 917 9.80 -5.62 -7.03
C MET A 917 9.22 -4.74 -8.16
N ASP A 918 9.59 -3.46 -8.15
CA ASP A 918 9.26 -2.48 -9.17
C ASP A 918 10.55 -1.93 -9.80
N SER A 919 10.47 -1.55 -11.07
CA SER A 919 11.59 -1.10 -11.85
C SER A 919 11.16 -0.15 -12.94
N LEU A 920 11.95 0.89 -13.19
CA LEU A 920 11.73 1.84 -14.25
C LEU A 920 13.00 1.97 -15.11
N PHE A 921 12.87 1.64 -16.38
CA PHE A 921 13.96 1.74 -17.37
C PHE A 921 13.56 2.72 -18.45
N GLY A 922 14.47 3.60 -18.88
CA GLY A 922 14.11 4.55 -19.91
C GLY A 922 15.28 5.22 -20.59
N ILE A 923 14.93 6.04 -21.58
CA ILE A 923 15.83 6.93 -22.28
C ILE A 923 15.26 8.33 -22.24
N ARG A 924 16.14 9.32 -22.05
CA ARG A 924 15.81 10.73 -22.15
C ARG A 924 16.55 11.33 -23.32
N LEU A 925 15.79 11.89 -24.26
CA LEU A 925 16.30 12.78 -25.29
C LEU A 925 16.15 14.20 -24.80
N HIS A 926 17.19 15.00 -24.92
CA HIS A 926 17.15 16.40 -24.50
C HIS A 926 18.10 17.24 -25.34
N ASP A 927 18.02 18.56 -25.21
CA ASP A 927 19.00 19.41 -25.88
C ASP A 927 20.40 19.32 -25.23
N ALA A 928 21.41 19.79 -25.97
CA ALA A 928 22.83 19.61 -25.61
C ALA A 928 23.21 20.21 -24.24
N ASP A 929 22.40 21.13 -23.75
CA ASP A 929 22.51 21.79 -22.47
C ASP A 929 21.65 21.08 -21.40
N ARG A 930 21.75 19.75 -21.38
CA ARG A 930 21.11 18.85 -20.39
C ARG A 930 19.61 19.10 -20.17
N GLY A 931 18.89 19.45 -21.24
CA GLY A 931 17.44 19.63 -21.20
C GLY A 931 16.96 20.98 -20.69
N SER A 932 17.78 22.02 -20.76
CA SER A 932 17.38 23.39 -20.41
C SER A 932 16.23 23.92 -21.28
N ARG A 933 16.09 23.46 -22.53
CA ARG A 933 15.02 23.90 -23.44
C ARG A 933 13.93 22.88 -23.65
N TRP A 934 14.29 21.61 -23.86
CA TRP A 934 13.31 20.56 -24.08
C TRP A 934 13.86 19.21 -23.64
N GLY A 935 12.94 18.33 -23.25
CA GLY A 935 13.24 16.94 -22.97
C GLY A 935 12.07 16.05 -23.35
N VAL A 936 12.38 14.85 -23.84
CA VAL A 936 11.43 13.77 -24.10
C VAL A 936 11.96 12.52 -23.43
N GLU A 937 11.17 11.94 -22.55
CA GLU A 937 11.47 10.71 -21.82
C GLU A 937 10.55 9.59 -22.34
N PHE A 938 11.14 8.47 -22.68
CA PHE A 938 10.43 7.22 -22.94
C PHE A 938 10.85 6.20 -21.89
N ALA A 939 9.90 5.71 -21.10
CA ALA A 939 10.18 4.84 -19.98
C ALA A 939 9.23 3.64 -19.93
N ALA A 940 9.75 2.50 -19.48
CA ALA A 940 9.01 1.27 -19.23
C ALA A 940 9.06 0.95 -17.73
N ARG A 941 7.91 0.98 -17.06
CA ARG A 941 7.76 0.50 -15.68
C ARG A 941 7.44 -0.99 -15.72
N VAL A 942 8.28 -1.80 -15.10
CA VAL A 942 8.21 -3.27 -15.09
C VAL A 942 8.05 -3.72 -13.65
N VAL A 943 6.86 -4.23 -13.32
CA VAL A 943 6.52 -4.68 -11.97
C VAL A 943 6.44 -6.20 -11.95
N ASN A 944 7.12 -6.82 -10.99
CA ASN A 944 7.14 -8.28 -10.87
C ASN A 944 5.82 -8.83 -10.32
N THR A 945 5.59 -10.13 -10.47
CA THR A 945 4.46 -10.80 -9.82
C THR A 945 4.68 -10.84 -8.31
N GLN A 946 3.70 -10.39 -7.53
CA GLN A 946 3.69 -10.65 -6.10
C GLN A 946 3.17 -12.06 -5.81
N HIS A 947 3.99 -12.84 -5.11
CA HIS A 947 3.72 -14.24 -4.74
C HIS A 947 3.90 -14.50 -3.24
N LEU A 948 4.50 -13.57 -2.50
CA LEU A 948 4.55 -13.56 -1.04
C LEU A 948 3.26 -12.91 -0.55
N LEU A 949 2.27 -13.73 -0.23
CA LEU A 949 0.92 -13.28 0.13
C LEU A 949 0.79 -13.19 1.65
N GLY A 950 0.34 -12.03 2.12
CA GLY A 950 0.12 -11.73 3.52
C GLY A 950 -0.74 -12.78 4.20
N THR A 951 -0.16 -13.42 5.21
CA THR A 951 -0.82 -14.46 6.01
C THR A 951 -0.81 -14.05 7.46
N ILE A 952 -1.97 -14.14 8.11
CA ILE A 952 -2.22 -13.71 9.48
C ILE A 952 -2.78 -14.86 10.30
N ARG A 953 -2.81 -14.67 11.63
CA ARG A 953 -3.42 -15.64 12.55
C ARG A 953 -4.94 -15.54 12.52
N THR A 954 -5.60 -16.61 12.91
CA THR A 954 -7.05 -16.64 13.20
C THR A 954 -7.33 -16.49 14.70
N GLY A 955 -8.60 -16.33 15.10
CA GLY A 955 -9.07 -16.09 16.48
C GLY A 955 -8.70 -17.15 17.53
N GLY A 956 -8.05 -18.26 17.13
CA GLY A 956 -7.41 -19.21 18.03
C GLY A 956 -5.90 -19.00 18.22
N LEU A 957 -5.30 -18.03 17.54
CA LEU A 957 -3.87 -17.71 17.41
C LEU A 957 -2.96 -18.84 16.89
N LEU A 958 -3.51 -20.03 16.66
CA LEU A 958 -2.79 -21.22 16.20
C LEU A 958 -2.95 -21.47 14.70
N ASP A 959 -4.12 -21.19 14.13
CA ASP A 959 -4.34 -21.36 12.69
C ASP A 959 -3.98 -20.07 11.93
N LEU A 960 -3.75 -20.25 10.62
CA LEU A 960 -3.28 -19.20 9.72
C LEU A 960 -4.25 -19.05 8.54
N THR A 961 -4.41 -17.82 8.08
CA THR A 961 -5.25 -17.48 6.92
C THR A 961 -4.55 -16.45 6.04
N THR A 962 -4.57 -16.68 4.73
CA THR A 962 -4.04 -15.72 3.75
C THR A 962 -5.11 -14.69 3.40
N ILE A 963 -4.78 -13.41 3.51
CA ILE A 963 -5.68 -12.26 3.30
C ILE A 963 -5.39 -11.47 2.01
N GLU A 964 -4.45 -11.95 1.21
CA GLU A 964 -4.07 -11.36 -0.07
C GLU A 964 -4.17 -12.37 -1.21
N GLU A 965 -4.34 -11.85 -2.42
CA GLU A 965 -4.32 -12.62 -3.64
C GLU A 965 -3.09 -12.30 -4.49
N ARG A 966 -2.59 -13.33 -5.18
CA ARG A 966 -1.53 -13.21 -6.18
C ARG A 966 -1.85 -12.13 -7.21
N THR A 967 -0.99 -11.12 -7.33
CA THR A 967 -1.09 -10.09 -8.36
C THR A 967 -0.11 -10.40 -9.50
N PRO A 968 -0.57 -10.59 -10.75
CA PRO A 968 0.31 -10.77 -11.89
C PRO A 968 1.22 -9.54 -12.12
N GLY A 969 2.48 -9.79 -12.48
CA GLY A 969 3.38 -8.72 -12.92
C GLY A 969 2.92 -8.08 -14.24
N PHE A 970 3.35 -6.85 -14.48
CA PHE A 970 2.97 -6.09 -15.65
C PHE A 970 4.11 -5.23 -16.19
N THR A 971 3.90 -4.68 -17.39
CA THR A 971 4.78 -3.66 -17.98
C THR A 971 3.94 -2.60 -18.64
N VAL A 972 4.18 -1.35 -18.29
CA VAL A 972 3.55 -0.16 -18.90
C VAL A 972 4.62 0.76 -19.45
N TYR A 973 4.26 1.48 -20.52
CA TYR A 973 5.18 2.37 -21.22
C TYR A 973 4.63 3.78 -21.18
N ASN A 974 5.46 4.74 -20.77
CA ASN A 974 5.09 6.14 -20.63
C ASN A 974 5.98 6.99 -21.54
N VAL A 975 5.39 8.04 -22.11
CA VAL A 975 6.08 9.09 -22.86
C VAL A 975 5.84 10.40 -22.15
N ARG A 976 6.89 11.13 -21.79
CA ARG A 976 6.79 12.44 -21.13
C ARG A 976 7.62 13.45 -21.88
N GLY A 977 7.10 14.64 -22.07
CA GLY A 977 7.78 15.71 -22.80
C GLY A 977 7.55 17.06 -22.15
N TYR A 978 8.57 17.90 -22.19
CA TYR A 978 8.47 19.31 -21.81
C TYR A 978 9.20 20.21 -22.81
N TRP A 979 8.74 21.44 -22.92
CA TRP A 979 9.33 22.48 -23.75
C TRP A 979 9.26 23.84 -23.06
N ASN A 980 10.41 24.37 -22.69
CA ASN A 980 10.58 25.73 -22.18
C ASN A 980 10.62 26.70 -23.36
N VAL A 981 9.43 27.12 -23.82
CA VAL A 981 9.25 28.06 -24.95
C VAL A 981 9.95 29.39 -24.65
N ARG A 982 9.81 29.84 -23.40
CA ARG A 982 10.51 31.01 -22.84
C ARG A 982 10.91 30.68 -21.40
N LYS A 983 11.71 31.55 -20.78
CA LYS A 983 12.09 31.41 -19.36
C LYS A 983 10.87 31.33 -18.43
N ASN A 984 9.79 31.98 -18.83
CA ASN A 984 8.58 32.11 -18.05
C ASN A 984 7.40 31.32 -18.62
N LEU A 985 7.57 30.58 -19.71
CA LEU A 985 6.52 29.79 -20.35
C LEU A 985 7.03 28.37 -20.64
N ASN A 986 6.49 27.41 -19.90
CA ASN A 986 6.78 25.99 -20.02
C ASN A 986 5.52 25.24 -20.49
N LEU A 987 5.71 24.35 -21.46
CA LEU A 987 4.67 23.44 -21.94
C LEU A 987 5.06 22.01 -21.57
N ILE A 988 4.09 21.21 -21.14
CA ILE A 988 4.27 19.79 -20.84
C ILE A 988 3.23 18.98 -21.60
N ALA A 989 3.61 17.79 -22.06
CA ALA A 989 2.70 16.85 -22.69
C ALA A 989 3.23 15.42 -22.54
N GLY A 990 2.34 14.45 -22.56
CA GLY A 990 2.74 13.06 -22.46
C GLY A 990 1.57 12.10 -22.57
N ILE A 991 1.90 10.83 -22.44
CA ILE A 991 0.98 9.72 -22.47
C ILE A 991 1.45 8.72 -21.41
N ASP A 992 0.61 8.49 -20.41
CA ASP A 992 0.79 7.38 -19.49
C ASP A 992 0.07 6.14 -20.05
N ASN A 993 0.67 4.96 -19.86
CA ASN A 993 0.16 3.68 -20.34
C ASN A 993 -0.12 3.67 -21.87
N LEU A 994 0.91 3.96 -22.66
CA LEU A 994 0.87 4.14 -24.12
C LEU A 994 0.16 3.01 -24.89
N PHE A 995 0.24 1.77 -24.40
CA PHE A 995 -0.34 0.59 -25.06
C PHE A 995 -1.65 0.11 -24.43
N ASP A 996 -2.28 0.95 -23.61
CA ASP A 996 -3.59 0.69 -22.99
C ASP A 996 -3.63 -0.65 -22.22
N LYS A 997 -2.57 -0.94 -21.47
CA LYS A 997 -2.49 -2.19 -20.72
C LYS A 997 -3.50 -2.17 -19.59
N ALA A 998 -4.34 -3.19 -19.47
CA ALA A 998 -5.07 -3.46 -18.24
C ALA A 998 -4.12 -4.07 -17.20
N TYR A 999 -3.92 -3.39 -16.08
CA TYR A 999 -3.07 -3.85 -14.98
C TYR A 999 -3.61 -3.38 -13.62
N GLN A 1000 -3.19 -4.04 -12.56
CA GLN A 1000 -3.61 -3.78 -11.18
C GLN A 1000 -2.36 -3.76 -10.31
N GLU A 1001 -2.26 -2.82 -9.37
CA GLU A 1001 -1.17 -2.81 -8.39
C GLU A 1001 -1.42 -3.86 -7.31
N HIS A 1002 -0.36 -4.35 -6.67
CA HIS A 1002 -0.56 -5.33 -5.61
C HIS A 1002 -1.32 -4.76 -4.40
N LEU A 1003 -1.00 -3.52 -4.00
CA LEU A 1003 -1.61 -2.89 -2.82
C LEU A 1003 -3.08 -2.47 -3.05
N ASP A 1004 -3.55 -2.45 -4.30
CA ASP A 1004 -4.91 -2.04 -4.65
C ASP A 1004 -5.97 -3.02 -4.14
N LEU A 1005 -7.07 -2.45 -3.68
CA LEU A 1005 -8.20 -3.19 -3.12
C LEU A 1005 -8.95 -4.02 -4.16
N ARG A 1006 -9.52 -5.13 -3.69
CA ARG A 1006 -10.32 -6.05 -4.51
C ARG A 1006 -11.39 -6.75 -3.69
N LEU A 1007 -12.56 -6.93 -4.29
CA LEU A 1007 -13.66 -7.72 -3.72
C LEU A 1007 -13.69 -9.06 -4.45
N LEU A 1008 -13.36 -10.15 -3.73
CA LEU A 1008 -13.12 -11.46 -4.32
C LEU A 1008 -14.39 -12.09 -4.91
N GLY A 1009 -15.53 -11.74 -4.32
CA GLY A 1009 -16.83 -12.19 -4.74
C GLY A 1009 -17.17 -13.60 -4.25
N PRO A 1010 -18.43 -14.02 -4.46
CA PRO A 1010 -19.04 -15.08 -3.65
C PRO A 1010 -18.48 -16.49 -3.85
N GLY A 1011 -17.64 -16.71 -4.87
CA GLY A 1011 -16.97 -17.99 -5.14
C GLY A 1011 -15.65 -18.20 -4.38
N ALA A 1012 -15.09 -17.17 -3.74
CA ALA A 1012 -13.83 -17.27 -2.99
C ALA A 1012 -14.02 -17.78 -1.55
N LEU A 1013 -15.23 -17.68 -0.98
CA LEU A 1013 -15.57 -18.12 0.38
C LEU A 1013 -16.04 -19.59 0.47
N GLY A 1014 -15.57 -20.48 -0.42
CA GLY A 1014 -15.81 -21.93 -0.29
C GLY A 1014 -17.20 -22.44 -0.71
N GLY A 1015 -17.97 -21.68 -1.50
CA GLY A 1015 -19.28 -22.12 -2.00
C GLY A 1015 -19.24 -22.60 -3.46
N GLN A 1016 -19.46 -23.91 -3.66
CA GLN A 1016 -19.96 -24.63 -4.85
C GLN A 1016 -19.61 -24.10 -6.28
N PRO A 1017 -19.06 -24.95 -7.18
CA PRO A 1017 -18.88 -24.61 -8.59
C PRO A 1017 -20.26 -24.45 -9.27
N GLY A 1018 -20.64 -23.21 -9.56
CA GLY A 1018 -21.92 -22.86 -10.19
C GLY A 1018 -22.28 -21.37 -10.09
N PHE A 1019 -21.56 -20.59 -9.28
CA PHE A 1019 -21.92 -19.20 -8.97
C PHE A 1019 -21.61 -18.16 -10.07
N GLN A 1020 -20.95 -18.52 -11.18
CA GLN A 1020 -20.70 -17.55 -12.26
C GLN A 1020 -22.00 -17.00 -12.92
N ASP A 1021 -23.16 -17.61 -12.68
CA ASP A 1021 -24.34 -17.42 -13.54
C ASP A 1021 -25.43 -16.45 -13.03
N VAL A 1022 -25.38 -15.93 -11.80
CA VAL A 1022 -26.45 -15.02 -11.31
C VAL A 1022 -26.13 -13.54 -11.56
N THR A 1023 -24.85 -13.16 -11.64
CA THR A 1023 -24.42 -11.80 -12.07
C THR A 1023 -23.48 -11.81 -13.27
N GLY A 1024 -22.88 -12.94 -13.65
CA GLY A 1024 -21.81 -12.98 -14.65
C GLY A 1024 -20.50 -12.32 -14.20
N GLN A 1025 -20.42 -11.83 -12.96
CA GLN A 1025 -19.35 -10.91 -12.53
C GLN A 1025 -18.36 -11.61 -11.60
N GLY A 1026 -17.14 -11.84 -12.12
CA GLY A 1026 -15.96 -12.23 -11.35
C GLY A 1026 -15.57 -11.18 -10.29
N PRO A 1027 -14.39 -11.28 -9.65
CA PRO A 1027 -13.96 -10.34 -8.62
C PRO A 1027 -14.03 -8.87 -9.09
N THR A 1028 -14.54 -7.97 -8.24
CA THR A 1028 -14.48 -6.52 -8.49
C THR A 1028 -13.07 -6.06 -8.16
N ARG A 1029 -12.36 -5.51 -9.13
CA ARG A 1029 -10.95 -5.13 -9.01
C ARG A 1029 -10.80 -3.67 -9.40
N VAL A 1030 -10.06 -2.93 -8.57
CA VAL A 1030 -9.58 -1.60 -8.96
C VAL A 1030 -8.43 -1.81 -9.95
N TRP A 1031 -8.73 -1.68 -11.25
CA TRP A 1031 -7.72 -1.69 -12.29
C TRP A 1031 -7.13 -0.29 -12.43
N SER A 1032 -5.83 -0.18 -12.67
CA SER A 1032 -5.20 1.12 -12.90
C SER A 1032 -5.65 1.77 -14.22
N PRO A 1033 -5.50 3.11 -14.35
CA PRO A 1033 -5.88 3.83 -15.57
C PRO A 1033 -5.27 3.26 -16.85
N GLY A 1034 -6.08 3.20 -17.90
CA GLY A 1034 -5.68 2.87 -19.25
C GLY A 1034 -4.87 4.00 -19.92
N PHE A 1035 -4.89 4.01 -21.24
CA PHE A 1035 -4.25 5.03 -22.07
C PHE A 1035 -4.68 6.45 -21.64
N THR A 1036 -3.71 7.25 -21.20
CA THR A 1036 -3.97 8.57 -20.60
C THR A 1036 -3.05 9.65 -21.18
N PRO A 1037 -3.41 10.25 -22.33
CA PRO A 1037 -2.80 11.48 -22.82
C PRO A 1037 -3.05 12.66 -21.89
N TYR A 1038 -2.03 13.50 -21.73
CA TYR A 1038 -2.10 14.73 -20.96
C TYR A 1038 -1.33 15.87 -21.64
N ALA A 1039 -1.74 17.10 -21.32
CA ALA A 1039 -1.05 18.32 -21.73
C ALA A 1039 -1.23 19.40 -20.66
N GLY A 1040 -0.23 20.25 -20.51
CA GLY A 1040 -0.25 21.35 -19.55
C GLY A 1040 0.64 22.52 -19.96
N ILE A 1041 0.40 23.63 -19.27
CA ILE A 1041 1.08 24.90 -19.43
C ILE A 1041 1.38 25.44 -18.03
N ASN A 1042 2.60 25.94 -17.87
CA ASN A 1042 3.04 26.73 -16.73
C ASN A 1042 3.51 28.08 -17.27
N TRP A 1043 2.89 29.16 -16.80
CA TRP A 1043 3.18 30.51 -17.24
C TRP A 1043 3.37 31.44 -16.05
N VAL A 1044 4.60 31.95 -15.91
CA VAL A 1044 4.97 32.99 -14.95
C VAL A 1044 4.97 34.35 -15.66
N PHE A 1045 4.40 35.41 -15.10
CA PHE A 1045 4.39 36.74 -15.73
C PHE A 1045 4.38 37.91 -14.76
#